data_AF-A0A2E9WEW6-F1
#
_entry.id   AF-A0A2E9WEW6-F1
#
_cell.length_a   1.000
_cell.length_b   1.000
_cell.length_c   1.000
_cell.angle_alpha   90.00
_cell.angle_beta   90.00
_cell.angle_gamma   90.00
#
_symmetry.space_group_name_H-M   'P 1'
#
loop_
_entity.id
_entity.type
_entity.pdbx_description
1 polymer ?
#
loop_
_entity_poly.entity_id
_entity_poly.type
_entity_poly.pdbx_seq_one_letter_code
_entity_poly.pdbx_strand_id
1 'polypeptide(L)'
;MRALRAVLLTGLFVLGTFAMTGSASLIDGGEVHQGPDPVVLWHSSGGDEVLTLDGEGVFMALRWNGGAYQVTRAVDLNVTVNAARLDVEASLLAVGHANGALILDLDTDQVTQEIELPDPVDDVDWDDDGDVWVVHNGGLRQAIEHETGGPSGVRTSVMSAGICSLLILEDGRVLTGGFDQRLRVHTDEGIQDQDLTGLGGAPTQLIEDGNQVWAGLSNGRVVRWNTTTWASEEAVSGTAPVTSLTLDGQGGLWVGHQNGRSVHMDSALTVTQEHQATGKVISVVGKSDGTVHLVSITSTSTRVRLLDLDADGDGVADASDAFPDDAGQTTDSDGDGYGDNTDIAGGDVFPNDPTQWSDRDGDGYGDEADGTNGDAFPDDPDQWQDADGDGVGDNQADPDGDAFPEDPTQWSDRDRDGFGDAANGVRPDDCPDANGFSSNDRRGCPDQDLDGWSDPDANWLVAQGADAFPTDRTQWEDFDGDGYGDNPDGTTPDACLTAGGTSLRALVPELGATTRYVSEAHYGCPDLDGDGWADASEVGEGMDANPDEHMDLDGDGVGANADYNDTNPLVIDIEDHCLLSFDDLREVCLGWRSTEYQEYLSSLNETERNRMTYNYWNQSLAGGSSSGGLDMALVTEVGIVAAGVFVVCSVVVVLFGAVTKRAKRPSEEKAFSSFEFDETANEEALTGKAGLSAIGGLDDAMWSDDDSTASTEPAEAEAEESPEVKSMVEDVVLQTDEGTASDGEAATDVADPAPTPPDGESEREAPPVPEDGLPEGWTMDQWKWYGHQWLEQNKGA
;
A
#
# COMPACT_ATOMS: atom_id res chain seq x y z
N MET A 1 29.87 -44.40 41.07
CA MET A 1 29.54 -44.68 39.66
C MET A 1 29.24 -43.34 38.97
N ARG A 2 30.26 -42.77 38.34
CA ARG A 2 30.25 -41.60 37.43
C ARG A 2 31.35 -41.91 36.39
N ALA A 3 31.22 -41.39 35.17
CA ALA A 3 31.97 -41.77 33.96
C ALA A 3 31.48 -43.04 33.22
N LEU A 4 30.41 -42.89 32.43
CA LEU A 4 30.10 -43.69 31.21
C LEU A 4 28.81 -43.16 30.54
N ARG A 5 28.89 -42.00 29.86
CA ARG A 5 27.86 -41.44 28.94
C ARG A 5 28.35 -40.16 28.23
N ALA A 6 29.56 -40.20 27.67
CA ALA A 6 30.21 -39.04 27.02
C ALA A 6 31.29 -39.49 26.00
N VAL A 7 30.94 -40.39 25.07
CA VAL A 7 31.88 -40.94 24.06
C VAL A 7 31.18 -41.26 22.73
N LEU A 8 30.07 -40.59 22.39
CA LEU A 8 29.29 -40.94 21.19
C LEU A 8 28.40 -39.78 20.65
N LEU A 9 28.97 -38.58 20.51
CA LEU A 9 28.48 -37.57 19.56
C LEU A 9 29.59 -36.61 19.03
N THR A 10 30.87 -36.92 19.25
CA THR A 10 32.01 -36.17 18.70
C THR A 10 32.44 -36.81 17.39
N GLY A 11 31.68 -36.59 16.32
CA GLY A 11 31.83 -37.34 15.07
C GLY A 11 31.18 -36.75 13.83
N LEU A 12 30.82 -35.45 13.84
CA LEU A 12 30.32 -34.74 12.65
C LEU A 12 30.66 -33.24 12.71
N PHE A 13 31.95 -32.91 12.81
CA PHE A 13 32.44 -31.53 12.63
C PHE A 13 33.83 -31.51 11.99
N VAL A 14 33.90 -32.14 10.81
CA VAL A 14 34.96 -31.96 9.81
C VAL A 14 34.27 -31.94 8.43
N LEU A 15 33.34 -31.00 8.26
CA LEU A 15 33.12 -30.44 6.93
C LEU A 15 34.38 -29.63 6.62
N GLY A 16 34.94 -29.86 5.43
CA GLY A 16 36.20 -29.23 5.07
C GLY A 16 35.96 -27.77 4.74
N THR A 17 36.54 -26.87 5.52
CA THR A 17 36.90 -25.55 5.03
C THR A 17 37.96 -25.73 3.93
N PHE A 18 37.48 -26.01 2.72
CA PHE A 18 38.20 -25.66 1.51
C PHE A 18 38.17 -24.14 1.43
N ALA A 19 39.05 -23.50 2.22
CA ALA A 19 39.59 -22.23 1.81
C ALA A 19 40.26 -22.51 0.46
N MET A 20 39.55 -22.18 -0.61
CA MET A 20 40.19 -21.97 -1.90
C MET A 20 41.29 -20.96 -1.62
N THR A 21 42.55 -21.33 -1.86
CA THR A 21 43.60 -20.32 -1.96
C THR A 21 43.42 -19.64 -3.31
N GLY A 22 42.34 -18.86 -3.44
CA GLY A 22 42.27 -17.75 -4.37
C GLY A 22 43.57 -16.99 -4.20
N SER A 23 44.32 -16.88 -5.29
CA SER A 23 45.61 -16.17 -5.26
C SER A 23 45.29 -14.70 -5.44
N ALA A 24 44.67 -14.12 -4.40
CA ALA A 24 43.93 -12.85 -4.39
C ALA A 24 44.51 -11.88 -5.41
N SER A 25 43.80 -11.76 -6.53
CA SER A 25 44.27 -11.10 -7.73
C SER A 25 43.77 -9.68 -7.74
N LEU A 26 44.67 -8.72 -7.94
CA LEU A 26 44.25 -7.34 -8.18
C LEU A 26 43.44 -7.27 -9.50
N ILE A 27 42.12 -7.08 -9.39
CA ILE A 27 41.22 -6.92 -10.53
C ILE A 27 40.93 -5.44 -10.81
N ASP A 28 40.08 -5.15 -11.79
CA ASP A 28 39.79 -3.79 -12.28
C ASP A 28 38.60 -3.18 -11.53
N GLY A 29 38.81 -2.72 -10.29
CA GLY A 29 37.85 -2.04 -9.41
C GLY A 29 37.37 -0.65 -9.90
N GLY A 30 37.25 -0.46 -11.21
CA GLY A 30 36.63 0.73 -11.82
C GLY A 30 37.56 1.90 -12.13
N GLU A 31 36.98 2.93 -12.76
CA GLU A 31 37.65 4.18 -13.16
C GLU A 31 37.28 5.31 -12.18
N VAL A 32 38.05 5.43 -11.10
CA VAL A 32 37.79 6.34 -9.96
C VAL A 32 38.05 7.83 -10.24
N HIS A 33 38.69 8.15 -11.38
CA HIS A 33 38.80 9.53 -11.85
C HIS A 33 39.08 9.58 -13.36
N GLN A 34 38.23 10.30 -14.11
CA GLN A 34 38.52 10.72 -15.48
C GLN A 34 38.80 12.23 -15.48
N GLY A 35 40.07 12.59 -15.60
CA GLY A 35 40.51 13.98 -15.73
C GLY A 35 40.42 14.45 -17.19
N PRO A 36 39.95 15.68 -17.47
CA PRO A 36 40.24 16.32 -18.73
C PRO A 36 41.77 16.47 -18.88
N ASP A 37 42.23 16.38 -20.12
CA ASP A 37 43.61 16.65 -20.52
C ASP A 37 44.69 15.67 -19.99
N PRO A 38 45.82 15.50 -20.70
CA PRO A 38 46.85 14.51 -20.35
C PRO A 38 47.85 15.08 -19.33
N VAL A 39 47.99 14.43 -18.17
CA VAL A 39 49.02 14.78 -17.18
C VAL A 39 50.44 14.50 -17.68
N VAL A 40 51.38 15.38 -17.32
CA VAL A 40 52.82 15.18 -17.45
C VAL A 40 53.41 14.66 -16.15
N LEU A 41 52.97 15.18 -15.00
CA LEU A 41 53.35 14.72 -13.67
C LEU A 41 52.15 14.11 -12.93
N TRP A 42 52.39 12.99 -12.25
CA TRP A 42 51.50 12.43 -11.24
C TRP A 42 52.34 11.95 -10.05
N HIS A 43 52.25 12.65 -8.93
CA HIS A 43 52.94 12.29 -7.69
C HIS A 43 51.91 12.04 -6.57
N SER A 44 52.15 11.02 -5.74
CA SER A 44 51.38 10.75 -4.53
C SER A 44 52.34 10.40 -3.41
N SER A 45 52.11 10.98 -2.24
CA SER A 45 52.91 10.75 -1.03
C SER A 45 52.45 9.51 -0.23
N GLY A 46 51.60 8.66 -0.80
CA GLY A 46 50.98 7.51 -0.14
C GLY A 46 49.80 7.84 0.78
N GLY A 47 49.43 9.12 0.90
CA GLY A 47 48.21 9.58 1.56
C GLY A 47 47.05 9.84 0.58
N ASP A 48 45.99 10.48 1.07
CA ASP A 48 44.82 10.88 0.25
C ASP A 48 45.14 11.93 -0.81
N GLU A 49 46.24 12.68 -0.66
CA GLU A 49 46.61 13.79 -1.53
C GLU A 49 47.52 13.34 -2.69
N VAL A 50 47.22 13.87 -3.87
CA VAL A 50 47.91 13.61 -5.13
C VAL A 50 48.16 14.95 -5.81
N LEU A 51 49.40 15.17 -6.26
CA LEU A 51 49.80 16.35 -7.00
C LEU A 51 49.93 16.02 -8.48
N THR A 52 49.27 16.80 -9.34
CA THR A 52 49.27 16.61 -10.79
C THR A 52 49.61 17.89 -11.53
N LEU A 53 50.14 17.75 -12.75
CA LEU A 53 50.40 18.85 -13.67
C LEU A 53 50.07 18.40 -15.08
N ASP A 54 49.22 19.13 -15.78
CA ASP A 54 48.85 18.84 -17.17
C ASP A 54 49.86 19.39 -18.21
N GLY A 55 49.60 19.11 -19.49
CA GLY A 55 50.41 19.60 -20.61
C GLY A 55 50.18 21.06 -21.01
N GLU A 56 49.10 21.71 -20.53
CA GLU A 56 48.77 23.11 -20.87
C GLU A 56 49.26 24.11 -19.80
N GLY A 57 49.56 23.62 -18.60
CA GLY A 57 50.18 24.37 -17.51
C GLY A 57 49.38 24.42 -16.21
N VAL A 58 48.29 23.65 -16.07
CA VAL A 58 47.49 23.65 -14.83
C VAL A 58 48.05 22.63 -13.85
N PHE A 59 48.58 23.15 -12.73
CA PHE A 59 48.90 22.36 -11.55
C PHE A 59 47.63 22.14 -10.71
N MET A 60 47.41 20.92 -10.23
CA MET A 60 46.26 20.58 -9.37
C MET A 60 46.69 19.73 -8.17
N ALA A 61 46.14 20.04 -7.00
CA ALA A 61 46.16 19.13 -5.85
C ALA A 61 44.79 18.44 -5.77
N LEU A 62 44.80 17.13 -5.92
CA LEU A 62 43.64 16.25 -5.85
C LEU A 62 43.61 15.56 -4.48
N ARG A 63 42.42 15.40 -3.90
CA ARG A 63 42.23 14.64 -2.66
C ARG A 63 41.24 13.51 -2.85
N TRP A 64 41.60 12.32 -2.36
CA TRP A 64 40.75 11.15 -2.26
C TRP A 64 39.64 11.35 -1.22
N ASN A 65 38.41 10.96 -1.56
CA ASN A 65 37.26 10.99 -0.65
C ASN A 65 36.44 9.69 -0.73
N GLY A 66 37.11 8.54 -0.66
CA GLY A 66 36.45 7.23 -0.56
C GLY A 66 35.67 6.77 -1.80
N GLY A 67 36.11 7.16 -3.00
CA GLY A 67 35.49 6.71 -4.26
C GLY A 67 35.89 7.55 -5.48
N ALA A 68 36.18 8.84 -5.28
CA ALA A 68 36.69 9.73 -6.32
C ALA A 68 37.75 10.71 -5.81
N TYR A 69 38.55 11.24 -6.73
CA TYR A 69 39.47 12.36 -6.51
C TYR A 69 38.78 13.71 -6.75
N GLN A 70 38.77 14.59 -5.75
CA GLN A 70 38.24 15.95 -5.83
C GLN A 70 39.38 16.98 -5.89
N VAL A 71 39.24 18.00 -6.75
CA VAL A 71 40.21 19.10 -6.85
C VAL A 71 40.12 19.99 -5.61
N THR A 72 41.19 20.02 -4.81
CA THR A 72 41.32 20.88 -3.62
C THR A 72 42.04 22.19 -3.93
N ARG A 73 42.97 22.18 -4.89
CA ARG A 73 43.79 23.32 -5.30
C ARG A 73 44.01 23.28 -6.81
N ALA A 74 44.02 24.43 -7.46
CA ALA A 74 44.38 24.55 -8.88
C ALA A 74 45.12 25.87 -9.14
N VAL A 75 46.22 25.80 -9.90
CA VAL A 75 47.09 26.94 -10.26
C VAL A 75 47.41 26.87 -11.74
N ASP A 76 47.02 27.88 -12.51
CA ASP A 76 47.33 28.00 -13.93
C ASP A 76 48.67 28.72 -14.13
N LEU A 77 49.65 28.02 -14.70
CA LEU A 77 50.97 28.55 -15.04
C LEU A 77 51.02 29.15 -16.46
N ASN A 78 50.02 28.90 -17.31
CA ASN A 78 49.91 29.40 -18.69
C ASN A 78 51.18 29.09 -19.54
N VAL A 79 51.76 27.89 -19.36
CA VAL A 79 52.91 27.39 -20.14
C VAL A 79 52.73 25.93 -20.55
N THR A 80 53.03 25.63 -21.82
CA THR A 80 53.01 24.23 -22.31
C THR A 80 54.14 23.43 -21.68
N VAL A 81 53.79 22.40 -20.89
CA VAL A 81 54.73 21.61 -20.09
C VAL A 81 55.35 20.48 -20.93
N ASN A 82 56.68 20.40 -20.92
CA ASN A 82 57.43 19.30 -21.53
C ASN A 82 57.81 18.23 -20.50
N ALA A 83 58.25 18.66 -19.32
CA ALA A 83 58.72 17.83 -18.22
C ALA A 83 58.56 18.56 -16.89
N ALA A 84 58.52 17.83 -15.77
CA ALA A 84 58.53 18.39 -14.43
C ALA A 84 59.20 17.45 -13.43
N ARG A 85 59.67 18.01 -12.31
CA ARG A 85 60.17 17.29 -11.12
C ARG A 85 59.77 18.01 -9.84
N LEU A 86 59.33 17.22 -8.87
CA LEU A 86 58.94 17.67 -7.55
C LEU A 86 60.07 17.40 -6.56
N ASP A 87 60.53 18.44 -5.88
CA ASP A 87 61.23 18.31 -4.60
C ASP A 87 60.19 18.23 -3.48
N VAL A 88 60.20 17.10 -2.77
CA VAL A 88 59.26 16.78 -1.69
C VAL A 88 59.77 17.31 -0.32
N GLU A 89 61.06 17.58 -0.17
CA GLU A 89 61.62 18.14 1.07
C GLU A 89 61.53 19.67 1.12
N ALA A 90 61.75 20.35 -0.02
CA ALA A 90 61.60 21.81 -0.12
C ALA A 90 60.19 22.29 -0.54
N SER A 91 59.28 21.38 -0.91
CA SER A 91 57.96 21.70 -1.48
C SER A 91 58.02 22.55 -2.76
N LEU A 92 58.99 22.27 -3.64
CA LEU A 92 59.22 23.01 -4.89
C LEU A 92 58.95 22.14 -6.13
N LEU A 93 58.30 22.72 -7.13
CA LEU A 93 58.00 22.07 -8.41
C LEU A 93 58.74 22.78 -9.55
N ALA A 94 59.75 22.12 -10.11
CA ALA A 94 60.44 22.56 -11.32
C ALA A 94 59.68 22.08 -12.56
N VAL A 95 59.42 22.99 -13.50
CA VAL A 95 58.63 22.73 -14.71
C VAL A 95 59.39 23.23 -15.95
N GLY A 96 59.81 22.30 -16.81
CA GLY A 96 60.43 22.60 -18.11
C GLY A 96 59.37 22.85 -19.19
N HIS A 97 59.50 23.96 -19.91
CA HIS A 97 58.55 24.39 -20.94
C HIS A 97 59.25 24.83 -22.24
N ALA A 98 58.45 25.21 -23.24
CA ALA A 98 58.93 25.50 -24.59
C ALA A 98 59.89 26.71 -24.72
N ASN A 99 59.98 27.57 -23.69
CA ASN A 99 60.78 28.81 -23.69
C ASN A 99 61.70 28.94 -22.46
N GLY A 100 61.89 27.88 -21.67
CA GLY A 100 62.53 28.01 -20.36
C GLY A 100 62.22 26.89 -19.38
N ALA A 101 62.53 27.16 -18.12
CA ALA A 101 61.99 26.44 -16.96
C ALA A 101 61.43 27.43 -15.94
N LEU A 102 60.44 27.02 -15.15
CA LEU A 102 59.95 27.78 -14.00
C LEU A 102 60.03 26.94 -12.72
N ILE A 103 60.02 27.61 -11.58
CA ILE A 103 59.93 27.00 -10.25
C ILE A 103 58.66 27.53 -9.56
N LEU A 104 57.76 26.63 -9.19
CA LEU A 104 56.56 26.89 -8.39
C LEU A 104 56.81 26.48 -6.93
N ASP A 105 56.54 27.38 -6.00
CA ASP A 105 56.45 27.10 -4.56
C ASP A 105 55.05 26.59 -4.22
N LEU A 106 54.98 25.37 -3.68
CA LEU A 106 53.72 24.68 -3.37
C LEU A 106 53.10 25.08 -2.03
N ASP A 107 53.84 25.72 -1.13
CA ASP A 107 53.23 26.34 0.05
C ASP A 107 52.47 27.60 -0.36
N THR A 108 53.05 28.44 -1.24
CA THR A 108 52.52 29.79 -1.54
C THR A 108 51.74 29.95 -2.85
N ASP A 109 51.67 28.93 -3.71
CA ASP A 109 51.09 29.00 -5.07
C ASP A 109 51.76 30.06 -5.99
N GLN A 110 53.03 30.39 -5.75
CA GLN A 110 53.72 31.46 -6.47
C GLN A 110 54.91 30.91 -7.27
N VAL A 111 55.03 31.34 -8.53
CA VAL A 111 56.25 31.14 -9.31
C VAL A 111 57.37 31.98 -8.69
N THR A 112 58.35 31.33 -8.07
CA THR A 112 59.46 31.98 -7.37
C THR A 112 60.57 32.40 -8.32
N GLN A 113 60.74 31.66 -9.41
CA GLN A 113 61.78 31.86 -10.42
C GLN A 113 61.31 31.45 -11.81
N GLU A 114 61.66 32.26 -12.80
CA GLU A 114 61.45 31.98 -14.24
C GLU A 114 62.80 32.07 -14.95
N ILE A 115 63.14 31.05 -15.73
CA ILE A 115 64.43 30.86 -16.40
C ILE A 115 64.20 30.94 -17.91
N GLU A 116 64.17 32.16 -18.47
CA GLU A 116 64.06 32.37 -19.92
C GLU A 116 65.22 31.72 -20.69
N LEU A 117 64.92 30.78 -21.60
CA LEU A 117 65.90 30.09 -22.44
C LEU A 117 65.50 30.13 -23.93
N PRO A 118 66.46 30.25 -24.87
CA PRO A 118 66.17 30.40 -26.30
C PRO A 118 65.85 29.08 -27.01
N ASP A 119 66.11 27.95 -26.36
CA ASP A 119 65.80 26.58 -26.78
C ASP A 119 64.84 25.98 -25.74
N PRO A 120 63.88 25.10 -26.13
CA PRO A 120 62.97 24.45 -25.19
C PRO A 120 63.74 23.56 -24.20
N VAL A 121 63.22 23.43 -22.98
CA VAL A 121 63.70 22.45 -21.99
C VAL A 121 62.96 21.14 -22.20
N ASP A 122 63.71 20.04 -22.41
CA ASP A 122 63.17 18.71 -22.70
C ASP A 122 63.06 17.81 -21.46
N ASP A 123 63.93 18.02 -20.46
CA ASP A 123 63.86 17.41 -19.13
C ASP A 123 64.49 18.36 -18.10
N VAL A 124 64.12 18.21 -16.83
CA VAL A 124 64.57 19.04 -15.70
C VAL A 124 64.75 18.15 -14.47
N ASP A 125 65.66 18.50 -13.56
CA ASP A 125 65.84 17.79 -12.28
C ASP A 125 66.52 18.68 -11.22
N TRP A 126 66.43 18.27 -9.95
CA TRP A 126 66.97 18.99 -8.78
C TRP A 126 68.27 18.35 -8.27
N ASP A 127 69.14 19.14 -7.62
CA ASP A 127 70.28 18.62 -6.85
C ASP A 127 70.16 18.88 -5.33
N ASP A 128 71.05 18.24 -4.54
CA ASP A 128 71.03 18.23 -3.07
C ASP A 128 71.26 19.62 -2.42
N ASP A 129 71.81 20.60 -3.15
CA ASP A 129 72.02 21.97 -2.68
C ASP A 129 70.81 22.89 -3.02
N GLY A 130 69.85 22.39 -3.81
CA GLY A 130 68.59 23.07 -4.15
C GLY A 130 68.62 23.84 -5.48
N ASP A 131 69.62 23.61 -6.32
CA ASP A 131 69.73 24.22 -7.65
C ASP A 131 69.11 23.30 -8.75
N VAL A 132 68.83 23.88 -9.92
CA VAL A 132 68.04 23.21 -10.97
C VAL A 132 68.88 22.92 -12.21
N TRP A 133 68.88 21.65 -12.64
CA TRP A 133 69.52 21.21 -13.88
C TRP A 133 68.52 21.12 -15.03
N VAL A 134 68.76 21.89 -16.09
CA VAL A 134 67.91 21.92 -17.30
C VAL A 134 68.60 21.27 -18.50
N VAL A 135 67.85 20.48 -19.28
CA VAL A 135 68.35 19.75 -20.46
C VAL A 135 67.71 20.24 -21.76
N HIS A 136 68.55 20.37 -22.80
CA HIS A 136 68.12 20.70 -24.18
C HIS A 136 68.50 19.58 -25.16
N ASN A 137 67.52 18.88 -25.72
CA ASN A 137 67.70 17.76 -26.66
C ASN A 137 67.96 18.26 -28.10
N GLY A 138 67.16 19.24 -28.55
CA GLY A 138 67.22 19.76 -29.91
C GLY A 138 68.47 20.61 -30.18
N GLY A 139 68.71 21.60 -29.31
CA GLY A 139 69.74 22.63 -29.42
C GLY A 139 71.09 22.22 -28.80
N LEU A 140 71.31 22.58 -27.52
CA LEU A 140 72.63 22.56 -26.88
C LEU A 140 73.19 21.16 -26.53
N ARG A 141 72.34 20.14 -26.33
CA ARG A 141 72.73 18.74 -26.03
C ARG A 141 73.67 18.58 -24.85
N GLN A 142 73.42 19.37 -23.82
CA GLN A 142 74.09 19.35 -22.52
C GLN A 142 73.01 19.65 -21.47
N ALA A 143 73.26 19.24 -20.23
CA ALA A 143 72.57 19.77 -19.05
C ALA A 143 73.30 21.03 -18.57
N ILE A 144 72.56 21.98 -17.98
CA ILE A 144 73.09 23.24 -17.45
C ILE A 144 72.49 23.46 -16.05
N GLU A 145 73.34 23.83 -15.10
CA GLU A 145 72.98 24.11 -13.71
C GLU A 145 72.55 25.59 -13.54
N HIS A 146 71.48 25.82 -12.77
CA HIS A 146 70.88 27.15 -12.55
C HIS A 146 70.62 27.42 -11.06
N GLU A 147 71.36 28.38 -10.52
CA GLU A 147 71.20 28.93 -9.17
C GLU A 147 69.96 29.83 -9.07
N THR A 148 69.57 30.18 -7.84
CA THR A 148 68.56 31.24 -7.55
C THR A 148 68.92 32.63 -8.10
N GLY A 149 70.13 32.82 -8.64
CA GLY A 149 70.61 34.04 -9.27
C GLY A 149 70.77 33.98 -10.81
N GLY A 150 70.53 32.82 -11.43
CA GLY A 150 70.82 32.55 -12.85
C GLY A 150 71.78 31.37 -13.04
N PRO A 151 72.30 31.12 -14.27
CA PRO A 151 73.18 29.98 -14.53
C PRO A 151 74.52 30.12 -13.80
N SER A 152 74.89 29.11 -13.02
CA SER A 152 76.17 29.05 -12.28
C SER A 152 77.39 29.10 -13.21
N GLY A 153 77.24 28.48 -14.38
CA GLY A 153 78.29 28.25 -15.37
C GLY A 153 78.76 26.80 -15.47
N VAL A 154 78.31 25.91 -14.58
CA VAL A 154 78.49 24.46 -14.68
C VAL A 154 77.57 23.91 -15.78
N ARG A 155 78.02 22.84 -16.46
CA ARG A 155 77.29 22.15 -17.54
C ARG A 155 77.95 20.82 -17.87
N THR A 156 77.15 19.84 -18.30
CA THR A 156 77.69 18.55 -18.75
C THR A 156 78.34 18.62 -20.14
N SER A 157 78.97 17.52 -20.55
CA SER A 157 79.65 17.44 -21.84
C SER A 157 78.68 17.33 -23.03
N VAL A 158 78.87 18.15 -24.08
CA VAL A 158 77.97 18.19 -25.24
C VAL A 158 77.89 16.84 -25.95
N MET A 159 76.70 16.25 -25.96
CA MET A 159 76.42 14.95 -26.56
C MET A 159 76.20 15.02 -28.08
N SER A 160 76.65 13.98 -28.79
CA SER A 160 76.49 13.87 -30.25
C SER A 160 75.08 13.46 -30.66
N ALA A 161 74.43 12.60 -29.86
CA ALA A 161 73.00 12.34 -29.89
C ALA A 161 72.25 13.31 -28.97
N GLY A 162 70.93 13.38 -29.12
CA GLY A 162 70.07 14.07 -28.16
C GLY A 162 70.03 13.37 -26.80
N ILE A 163 69.70 14.13 -25.76
CA ILE A 163 69.45 13.64 -24.40
C ILE A 163 67.98 13.19 -24.34
N CYS A 164 67.70 12.08 -23.63
CA CYS A 164 66.37 11.48 -23.52
C CYS A 164 65.89 11.24 -22.08
N SER A 165 66.74 11.49 -21.09
CA SER A 165 66.41 11.51 -19.66
C SER A 165 67.54 12.18 -18.86
N LEU A 166 67.19 12.83 -17.77
CA LEU A 166 68.07 13.39 -16.75
C LEU A 166 67.75 12.74 -15.39
N LEU A 167 68.80 12.49 -14.60
CA LEU A 167 68.70 12.19 -13.17
C LEU A 167 69.93 12.78 -12.45
N ILE A 168 69.74 13.50 -11.35
CA ILE A 168 70.80 13.77 -10.36
C ILE A 168 70.73 12.70 -9.26
N LEU A 169 71.86 12.36 -8.65
CA LEU A 169 71.91 11.41 -7.52
C LEU A 169 72.12 12.14 -6.19
N GLU A 170 71.78 11.48 -5.08
CA GLU A 170 72.07 11.86 -3.66
C GLU A 170 73.59 12.03 -3.33
N ASP A 171 74.47 12.02 -4.33
CA ASP A 171 75.89 12.33 -4.22
C ASP A 171 76.40 13.33 -5.29
N GLY A 172 75.49 14.17 -5.80
CA GLY A 172 75.79 15.27 -6.73
C GLY A 172 76.23 14.85 -8.15
N ARG A 173 76.12 13.56 -8.51
CA ARG A 173 76.51 13.08 -9.85
C ARG A 173 75.37 13.20 -10.85
N VAL A 174 75.66 13.75 -12.03
CA VAL A 174 74.67 14.02 -13.09
C VAL A 174 74.64 12.90 -14.13
N LEU A 175 73.51 12.17 -14.19
CA LEU A 175 73.26 11.11 -15.17
C LEU A 175 72.48 11.66 -16.36
N THR A 176 73.04 11.50 -17.57
CA THR A 176 72.36 11.87 -18.81
C THR A 176 72.13 10.65 -19.71
N GLY A 177 70.87 10.33 -19.96
CA GLY A 177 70.44 9.32 -20.92
C GLY A 177 70.55 9.79 -22.36
N GLY A 178 71.10 8.98 -23.26
CA GLY A 178 71.26 9.33 -24.68
C GLY A 178 70.48 8.45 -25.64
N PHE A 179 69.91 9.06 -26.69
CA PHE A 179 69.32 8.33 -27.83
C PHE A 179 70.33 7.44 -28.58
N ASP A 180 71.64 7.54 -28.29
CA ASP A 180 72.67 6.60 -28.76
C ASP A 180 72.79 5.31 -27.93
N GLN A 181 71.79 5.00 -27.09
CA GLN A 181 71.69 3.79 -26.26
C GLN A 181 72.79 3.69 -25.19
N ARG A 182 73.09 4.82 -24.55
CA ARG A 182 74.07 4.96 -23.48
C ARG A 182 73.51 5.79 -22.32
N LEU A 183 74.05 5.54 -21.14
CA LEU A 183 73.84 6.34 -19.93
C LEU A 183 75.21 6.86 -19.48
N ARG A 184 75.37 8.18 -19.41
CA ARG A 184 76.65 8.83 -19.08
C ARG A 184 76.60 9.40 -17.68
N VAL A 185 77.63 9.10 -16.88
CA VAL A 185 77.78 9.62 -15.52
C VAL A 185 78.77 10.77 -15.56
N HIS A 186 78.34 11.93 -15.08
CA HIS A 186 79.19 13.10 -14.87
C HIS A 186 79.39 13.34 -13.37
N THR A 187 80.46 14.05 -13.03
CA THR A 187 80.66 14.63 -11.70
C THR A 187 79.74 15.84 -11.49
N ASP A 188 79.67 16.30 -10.24
CA ASP A 188 79.26 17.65 -9.83
C ASP A 188 79.76 18.75 -10.79
N GLU A 189 81.07 18.82 -11.06
CA GLU A 189 81.69 19.79 -12.01
C GLU A 189 81.25 19.61 -13.50
N GLY A 190 80.27 18.75 -13.80
CA GLY A 190 79.79 18.44 -15.15
C GLY A 190 80.77 17.62 -16.00
N ILE A 191 81.84 17.09 -15.41
CA ILE A 191 82.89 16.35 -16.13
C ILE A 191 82.45 14.90 -16.32
N GLN A 192 82.45 14.39 -17.55
CA GLN A 192 82.09 13.00 -17.82
C GLN A 192 83.16 12.05 -17.24
N ASP A 193 82.78 11.19 -16.30
CA ASP A 193 83.63 10.16 -15.69
C ASP A 193 83.41 8.79 -16.37
N GLN A 194 82.15 8.37 -16.53
CA GLN A 194 81.82 7.02 -17.01
C GLN A 194 80.79 7.02 -18.17
N ASP A 195 80.84 5.97 -19.00
CA ASP A 195 79.95 5.72 -20.14
C ASP A 195 79.42 4.29 -20.08
N LEU A 196 78.15 4.12 -19.72
CA LEU A 196 77.48 2.83 -19.58
C LEU A 196 76.86 2.45 -20.93
N THR A 197 77.31 1.33 -21.49
CA THR A 197 76.99 0.90 -22.86
C THR A 197 76.50 -0.54 -22.91
N GLY A 198 75.73 -0.88 -23.95
CA GLY A 198 75.15 -2.23 -24.13
C GLY A 198 73.66 -2.35 -23.82
N LEU A 199 72.98 -1.24 -23.51
CA LEU A 199 71.56 -1.18 -23.13
C LEU A 199 70.61 -1.80 -24.18
N GLY A 200 70.95 -1.65 -25.47
CA GLY A 200 70.13 -2.11 -26.59
C GLY A 200 68.85 -1.30 -26.82
N GLY A 201 68.69 -0.18 -26.10
CA GLY A 201 67.58 0.76 -26.13
C GLY A 201 68.03 2.08 -25.50
N ALA A 202 67.32 3.17 -25.74
CA ALA A 202 67.59 4.44 -25.06
C ALA A 202 66.95 4.41 -23.65
N PRO A 203 67.62 4.92 -22.60
CA PRO A 203 67.01 5.06 -21.27
C PRO A 203 65.96 6.18 -21.30
N THR A 204 64.69 5.80 -21.22
CA THR A 204 63.52 6.71 -21.32
C THR A 204 63.00 7.19 -19.98
N GLN A 205 63.29 6.47 -18.90
CA GLN A 205 63.03 6.88 -17.51
C GLN A 205 64.21 6.48 -16.65
N LEU A 206 64.55 7.31 -15.66
CA LEU A 206 65.54 7.06 -14.62
C LEU A 206 64.90 7.33 -13.25
N ILE A 207 65.26 6.54 -12.22
CA ILE A 207 64.98 6.82 -10.79
C ILE A 207 66.14 6.27 -9.92
N GLU A 208 66.35 6.86 -8.75
CA GLU A 208 67.26 6.35 -7.70
C GLU A 208 66.47 5.65 -6.57
N ASP A 209 67.16 4.75 -5.86
CA ASP A 209 66.74 3.98 -4.69
C ASP A 209 67.97 3.82 -3.78
N GLY A 210 68.37 4.94 -3.16
CA GLY A 210 69.60 5.09 -2.37
C GLY A 210 70.86 4.64 -3.13
N ASN A 211 71.39 3.45 -2.84
CA ASN A 211 72.61 2.95 -3.48
C ASN A 211 72.34 2.22 -4.83
N GLN A 212 71.15 2.40 -5.44
CA GLN A 212 70.74 1.76 -6.69
C GLN A 212 70.08 2.75 -7.65
N VAL A 213 70.40 2.67 -8.94
CA VAL A 213 69.73 3.44 -10.01
C VAL A 213 69.04 2.48 -10.96
N TRP A 214 67.78 2.78 -11.29
CA TRP A 214 66.96 2.00 -12.20
C TRP A 214 66.71 2.80 -13.49
N ALA A 215 66.86 2.16 -14.65
CA ALA A 215 66.47 2.72 -15.95
C ALA A 215 65.41 1.87 -16.66
N GLY A 216 64.36 2.55 -17.11
CA GLY A 216 63.42 2.03 -18.09
C GLY A 216 63.98 2.25 -19.50
N LEU A 217 64.00 1.21 -20.33
CA LEU A 217 64.55 1.30 -21.69
C LEU A 217 63.45 1.34 -22.76
N SER A 218 63.76 2.01 -23.87
CA SER A 218 62.92 2.15 -25.07
C SER A 218 62.59 0.85 -25.81
N ASN A 219 62.95 -0.31 -25.26
CA ASN A 219 62.76 -1.65 -25.80
C ASN A 219 62.00 -2.60 -24.85
N GLY A 220 61.43 -2.07 -23.75
CA GLY A 220 60.66 -2.85 -22.78
C GLY A 220 61.52 -3.63 -21.78
N ARG A 221 62.77 -3.21 -21.57
CA ARG A 221 63.67 -3.77 -20.55
C ARG A 221 63.83 -2.78 -19.40
N VAL A 222 64.12 -3.31 -18.21
CA VAL A 222 64.55 -2.53 -17.05
C VAL A 222 65.97 -2.95 -16.71
N VAL A 223 66.83 -1.99 -16.33
CA VAL A 223 68.21 -2.25 -15.90
C VAL A 223 68.44 -1.55 -14.56
N ARG A 224 69.09 -2.26 -13.63
CA ARG A 224 69.40 -1.83 -12.27
C ARG A 224 70.90 -1.79 -12.08
N TRP A 225 71.47 -0.65 -11.69
CA TRP A 225 72.88 -0.51 -11.34
C TRP A 225 73.07 -0.22 -9.86
N ASN A 226 74.16 -0.73 -9.29
CA ASN A 226 74.67 -0.27 -8.01
C ASN A 226 75.57 0.97 -8.20
N THR A 227 75.24 2.10 -7.57
CA THR A 227 75.89 3.41 -7.81
C THR A 227 77.38 3.48 -7.44
N THR A 228 77.84 2.62 -6.53
CA THR A 228 79.25 2.55 -6.08
C THR A 228 80.14 1.68 -6.99
N THR A 229 79.56 0.73 -7.72
CA THR A 229 80.32 -0.29 -8.49
C THR A 229 79.97 -0.35 -9.97
N TRP A 230 78.85 0.27 -10.37
CA TRP A 230 78.24 0.19 -11.70
C TRP A 230 78.04 -1.23 -12.24
N ALA A 231 77.96 -2.22 -11.34
CA ALA A 231 77.49 -3.56 -11.67
C ALA A 231 76.00 -3.51 -12.03
N SER A 232 75.61 -4.19 -13.11
CA SER A 232 74.28 -4.11 -13.72
C SER A 232 73.53 -5.45 -13.67
N GLU A 233 72.25 -5.39 -13.29
CA GLU A 233 71.27 -6.47 -13.45
C GLU A 233 70.20 -6.03 -14.44
N GLU A 234 69.63 -6.96 -15.22
CA GLU A 234 68.70 -6.64 -16.31
C GLU A 234 67.48 -7.57 -16.36
N ALA A 235 66.32 -6.98 -16.65
CA ALA A 235 65.02 -7.64 -16.70
C ALA A 235 64.28 -7.29 -18.01
N VAL A 236 63.31 -8.12 -18.39
CA VAL A 236 62.39 -7.85 -19.49
C VAL A 236 61.00 -7.66 -18.90
N SER A 237 60.51 -6.42 -18.84
CA SER A 237 59.13 -6.14 -18.44
C SER A 237 58.17 -6.36 -19.59
N GLY A 238 58.55 -5.99 -20.83
CA GLY A 238 57.71 -6.12 -22.02
C GLY A 238 58.44 -5.88 -23.34
N THR A 239 57.70 -5.41 -24.35
CA THR A 239 58.21 -5.15 -25.71
C THR A 239 58.01 -3.71 -26.19
N ALA A 240 57.16 -2.93 -25.52
CA ALA A 240 56.96 -1.51 -25.77
C ALA A 240 57.90 -0.67 -24.87
N PRO A 241 58.23 0.58 -25.26
CA PRO A 241 59.03 1.48 -24.42
C PRO A 241 58.48 1.60 -22.99
N VAL A 242 59.38 1.57 -22.00
CA VAL A 242 59.04 1.91 -20.62
C VAL A 242 58.77 3.42 -20.54
N THR A 243 57.66 3.79 -19.92
CA THR A 243 57.17 5.17 -19.81
C THR A 243 56.98 5.66 -18.38
N SER A 244 57.05 4.76 -17.39
CA SER A 244 57.14 5.11 -15.98
C SER A 244 57.81 3.99 -15.18
N LEU A 245 58.37 4.38 -14.03
CA LEU A 245 58.92 3.50 -13.01
C LEU A 245 58.42 4.02 -11.65
N THR A 246 57.96 3.12 -10.77
CA THR A 246 57.51 3.50 -9.43
C THR A 246 57.83 2.37 -8.45
N LEU A 247 58.46 2.68 -7.33
CA LEU A 247 58.85 1.70 -6.30
C LEU A 247 57.68 1.46 -5.34
N ASP A 248 57.55 0.25 -4.80
CA ASP A 248 56.46 -0.15 -3.89
C ASP A 248 56.76 0.11 -2.39
N GLY A 249 57.96 0.60 -2.06
CA GLY A 249 58.44 0.77 -0.69
C GLY A 249 58.80 -0.53 0.06
N GLN A 250 58.60 -1.70 -0.55
CA GLN A 250 58.93 -3.03 -0.01
C GLN A 250 60.09 -3.70 -0.78
N GLY A 251 60.53 -3.13 -1.89
CA GLY A 251 61.65 -3.56 -2.73
C GLY A 251 61.23 -4.16 -4.09
N GLY A 252 59.95 -4.09 -4.43
CA GLY A 252 59.41 -4.31 -5.77
C GLY A 252 59.35 -3.02 -6.60
N LEU A 253 58.97 -3.18 -7.86
CA LEU A 253 58.97 -2.12 -8.87
C LEU A 253 57.77 -2.29 -9.81
N TRP A 254 56.96 -1.25 -9.93
CA TRP A 254 55.98 -1.09 -10.99
C TRP A 254 56.62 -0.47 -12.24
N VAL A 255 56.31 -1.06 -13.39
CA VAL A 255 56.85 -0.66 -14.70
C VAL A 255 55.69 -0.38 -15.65
N GLY A 256 55.51 0.88 -16.03
CA GLY A 256 54.51 1.31 -17.00
C GLY A 256 55.08 1.31 -18.43
N HIS A 257 54.27 0.89 -19.40
CA HIS A 257 54.63 0.90 -20.82
C HIS A 257 53.74 1.83 -21.67
N GLN A 258 54.29 2.27 -22.80
CA GLN A 258 53.60 3.12 -23.78
C GLN A 258 52.31 2.50 -24.36
N ASN A 259 52.16 1.18 -24.33
CA ASN A 259 50.99 0.45 -24.86
C ASN A 259 49.91 0.16 -23.81
N GLY A 260 49.95 0.81 -22.64
CA GLY A 260 48.95 0.66 -21.58
C GLY A 260 49.17 -0.52 -20.64
N ARG A 261 50.17 -1.36 -20.93
CA ARG A 261 50.55 -2.48 -20.08
C ARG A 261 51.34 -1.98 -18.88
N SER A 262 50.96 -2.40 -17.68
CA SER A 262 51.71 -2.22 -16.43
C SER A 262 52.11 -3.59 -15.89
N VAL A 263 53.27 -3.66 -15.23
CA VAL A 263 53.87 -4.91 -14.76
C VAL A 263 54.49 -4.67 -13.38
N HIS A 264 54.21 -5.53 -12.41
CA HIS A 264 54.90 -5.54 -11.12
C HIS A 264 56.07 -6.54 -11.14
N MET A 265 57.22 -6.10 -10.63
CA MET A 265 58.42 -6.93 -10.45
C MET A 265 58.82 -6.99 -8.98
N ASP A 266 59.24 -8.17 -8.52
CA ASP A 266 59.82 -8.32 -7.18
C ASP A 266 61.29 -7.88 -7.11
N SER A 267 61.85 -7.84 -5.90
CA SER A 267 63.27 -7.48 -5.67
C SER A 267 64.28 -8.37 -6.44
N ALA A 268 63.89 -9.59 -6.83
CA ALA A 268 64.66 -10.51 -7.65
C ALA A 268 64.46 -10.31 -9.17
N LEU A 269 63.77 -9.24 -9.59
CA LEU A 269 63.48 -8.86 -10.98
C LEU A 269 62.56 -9.86 -11.72
N THR A 270 61.71 -10.58 -10.99
CA THR A 270 60.71 -11.50 -11.56
C THR A 270 59.34 -10.85 -11.63
N VAL A 271 58.62 -11.04 -12.73
CA VAL A 271 57.27 -10.51 -12.92
C VAL A 271 56.28 -11.27 -12.04
N THR A 272 55.51 -10.54 -11.24
CA THR A 272 54.51 -11.09 -10.31
C THR A 272 53.07 -10.80 -10.74
N GLN A 273 52.80 -9.60 -11.26
CA GLN A 273 51.48 -9.14 -11.71
C GLN A 273 51.58 -8.40 -13.05
N GLU A 274 50.50 -8.39 -13.83
CA GLU A 274 50.39 -7.75 -15.14
C GLU A 274 48.97 -7.22 -15.36
N HIS A 275 48.83 -5.94 -15.71
CA HIS A 275 47.53 -5.31 -16.00
C HIS A 275 47.61 -4.52 -17.31
N GLN A 276 46.46 -4.24 -17.93
CA GLN A 276 46.38 -3.62 -19.26
C GLN A 276 45.34 -2.51 -19.28
N ALA A 277 45.78 -1.26 -19.10
CA ALA A 277 44.98 -0.06 -19.23
C ALA A 277 44.84 0.42 -20.69
N THR A 278 44.06 1.48 -20.89
CA THR A 278 43.98 2.20 -22.17
C THR A 278 44.85 3.45 -22.16
N GLY A 279 45.72 3.62 -23.17
CA GLY A 279 46.64 4.77 -23.27
C GLY A 279 48.09 4.47 -22.87
N LYS A 280 48.88 5.50 -22.55
CA LYS A 280 50.25 5.41 -22.00
C LYS A 280 50.16 5.36 -20.47
N VAL A 281 50.83 4.42 -19.81
CA VAL A 281 50.96 4.44 -18.33
C VAL A 281 51.97 5.51 -17.91
N ILE A 282 51.62 6.32 -16.90
CA ILE A 282 52.46 7.39 -16.33
C ILE A 282 52.82 7.16 -14.87
N SER A 283 51.95 6.56 -14.07
CA SER A 283 52.23 6.25 -12.67
C SER A 283 51.45 5.02 -12.22
N VAL A 284 51.99 4.28 -11.25
CA VAL A 284 51.30 3.17 -10.60
C VAL A 284 51.61 3.26 -9.12
N VAL A 285 50.61 3.57 -8.30
CA VAL A 285 50.79 3.89 -6.87
C VAL A 285 50.06 2.86 -6.02
N GLY A 286 50.79 2.04 -5.29
CA GLY A 286 50.21 1.24 -4.21
C GLY A 286 49.89 2.13 -3.00
N LYS A 287 48.68 2.02 -2.45
CA LYS A 287 48.30 2.63 -1.18
C LYS A 287 48.51 1.66 -0.01
N SER A 288 48.43 2.19 1.21
CA SER A 288 48.60 1.42 2.45
C SER A 288 47.38 0.55 2.83
N ASP A 289 46.26 0.72 2.13
CA ASP A 289 45.04 -0.10 2.21
C ASP A 289 45.18 -1.44 1.45
N GLY A 290 46.07 -1.52 0.45
CA GLY A 290 46.25 -2.69 -0.43
C GLY A 290 45.87 -2.40 -1.89
N THR A 291 45.13 -1.31 -2.14
CA THR A 291 44.73 -0.88 -3.48
C THR A 291 45.92 -0.36 -4.29
N VAL A 292 45.84 -0.49 -5.62
CA VAL A 292 46.87 0.01 -6.55
C VAL A 292 46.22 0.91 -7.59
N HIS A 293 46.58 2.20 -7.55
CA HIS A 293 46.07 3.20 -8.48
C HIS A 293 46.89 3.23 -9.76
N LEU A 294 46.28 2.80 -10.88
CA LEU A 294 46.90 2.75 -12.20
C LEU A 294 46.53 3.99 -13.03
N VAL A 295 47.51 4.82 -13.34
CA VAL A 295 47.33 6.10 -14.04
C VAL A 295 47.75 5.97 -15.50
N SER A 296 46.81 6.15 -16.42
CA SER A 296 47.08 6.17 -17.86
C SER A 296 46.52 7.41 -18.56
N ILE A 297 47.23 7.88 -19.59
CA ILE A 297 46.78 9.01 -20.42
C ILE A 297 46.45 8.57 -21.85
N THR A 298 45.40 9.16 -22.40
CA THR A 298 45.11 9.13 -23.83
C THR A 298 45.63 10.41 -24.50
N SER A 299 45.28 10.65 -25.76
CA SER A 299 45.55 11.93 -26.43
C SER A 299 44.63 13.08 -25.98
N THR A 300 43.65 12.83 -25.09
CA THR A 300 42.54 13.74 -24.77
C THR A 300 42.05 13.67 -23.32
N SER A 301 42.61 12.81 -22.49
CA SER A 301 42.19 12.62 -21.09
C SER A 301 43.21 11.86 -20.27
N THR A 302 43.18 12.09 -18.95
CA THR A 302 43.83 11.27 -17.94
C THR A 302 42.82 10.33 -17.29
N ARG A 303 43.21 9.09 -17.01
CA ARG A 303 42.39 8.08 -16.37
C ARG A 303 43.12 7.49 -15.17
N VAL A 304 42.42 7.37 -14.06
CA VAL A 304 42.87 6.67 -12.86
C VAL A 304 41.96 5.48 -12.67
N ARG A 305 42.54 4.28 -12.70
CA ARG A 305 41.84 3.04 -12.38
C ARG A 305 42.26 2.56 -11.00
N LEU A 306 41.28 2.12 -10.23
CA LEU A 306 41.52 1.39 -9.00
C LEU A 306 41.76 -0.06 -9.40
N LEU A 307 42.90 -0.61 -9.00
CA LEU A 307 43.08 -2.05 -8.93
C LEU A 307 42.95 -2.44 -7.47
N ASP A 308 42.10 -3.41 -7.19
CA ASP A 308 41.75 -3.81 -5.83
C ASP A 308 41.61 -5.32 -5.73
N LEU A 309 41.57 -5.83 -4.51
CA LEU A 309 41.45 -7.25 -4.23
C LEU A 309 40.08 -7.79 -4.64
N ASP A 310 40.06 -9.11 -4.77
CA ASP A 310 38.95 -10.00 -5.11
C ASP A 310 39.21 -11.23 -4.24
N ALA A 311 38.58 -11.23 -3.06
CA ALA A 311 38.95 -12.11 -1.95
C ALA A 311 38.31 -13.51 -2.03
N ASP A 312 37.09 -13.63 -2.56
CA ASP A 312 36.38 -14.90 -2.75
C ASP A 312 36.51 -15.50 -4.16
N GLY A 313 36.72 -14.68 -5.19
CA GLY A 313 36.93 -15.09 -6.58
C GLY A 313 35.72 -14.94 -7.52
N ASP A 314 34.69 -14.16 -7.18
CA ASP A 314 33.51 -13.92 -8.03
C ASP A 314 33.83 -13.02 -9.26
N GLY A 315 34.63 -11.96 -9.08
CA GLY A 315 35.01 -11.00 -10.12
C GLY A 315 34.53 -9.55 -9.93
N VAL A 316 33.81 -9.25 -8.86
CA VAL A 316 33.65 -7.93 -8.23
C VAL A 316 34.84 -7.70 -7.29
N ALA A 317 35.09 -6.44 -6.93
CA ALA A 317 36.27 -6.04 -6.15
C ALA A 317 35.87 -5.66 -4.72
N ASP A 318 36.68 -6.01 -3.72
CA ASP A 318 36.39 -5.87 -2.29
C ASP A 318 35.81 -4.47 -1.90
N ALA A 319 36.30 -3.36 -2.47
CA ALA A 319 35.80 -2.01 -2.19
C ALA A 319 34.55 -1.57 -3.00
N SER A 320 34.01 -2.44 -3.84
CA SER A 320 32.77 -2.26 -4.61
C SER A 320 31.75 -3.37 -4.36
N ASP A 321 32.04 -4.29 -3.45
CA ASP A 321 31.22 -5.43 -3.08
C ASP A 321 30.61 -5.22 -1.69
N ALA A 322 29.34 -5.58 -1.51
CA ALA A 322 28.68 -5.59 -0.21
C ALA A 322 29.08 -6.79 0.67
N PHE A 323 29.50 -7.91 0.05
CA PHE A 323 29.80 -9.20 0.68
C PHE A 323 31.16 -9.80 0.24
N PRO A 324 32.32 -9.13 0.44
CA PRO A 324 33.64 -9.59 -0.07
C PRO A 324 34.18 -10.97 0.40
N ASP A 325 33.41 -11.75 1.17
CA ASP A 325 33.75 -13.11 1.63
C ASP A 325 32.76 -14.17 1.08
N ASP A 326 31.73 -13.80 0.29
CA ASP A 326 30.70 -14.71 -0.24
C ASP A 326 30.29 -14.41 -1.70
N ALA A 327 31.03 -15.02 -2.64
CA ALA A 327 30.82 -15.07 -4.10
C ALA A 327 29.44 -15.54 -4.61
N GLY A 328 28.44 -15.68 -3.74
CA GLY A 328 27.02 -15.77 -4.08
C GLY A 328 26.29 -14.41 -4.06
N GLN A 329 26.85 -13.38 -3.44
CA GLN A 329 26.28 -12.05 -3.27
C GLN A 329 27.30 -10.96 -3.66
N THR A 330 26.80 -9.82 -4.13
CA THR A 330 27.65 -8.68 -4.54
C THR A 330 27.02 -7.30 -4.28
N THR A 331 25.69 -7.26 -4.17
CA THR A 331 24.89 -6.03 -4.04
C THR A 331 23.99 -6.17 -2.81
N ASP A 332 23.88 -5.08 -2.07
CA ASP A 332 22.97 -4.81 -0.96
C ASP A 332 22.36 -3.44 -1.32
N SER A 333 21.12 -3.43 -1.81
CA SER A 333 20.53 -2.25 -2.46
C SER A 333 19.96 -1.20 -1.48
N ASP A 334 19.67 -1.56 -0.22
CA ASP A 334 19.10 -0.65 0.78
C ASP A 334 19.87 -0.56 2.12
N GLY A 335 20.78 -1.51 2.40
CA GLY A 335 21.75 -1.46 3.49
C GLY A 335 21.39 -2.29 4.72
N ASP A 336 20.54 -3.31 4.60
CA ASP A 336 20.12 -4.16 5.73
C ASP A 336 21.15 -5.25 6.11
N GLY A 337 22.02 -5.64 5.16
CA GLY A 337 23.04 -6.68 5.32
C GLY A 337 22.66 -8.08 4.80
N TYR A 338 21.57 -8.20 4.05
CA TYR A 338 21.25 -9.30 3.13
C TYR A 338 21.49 -8.83 1.69
N GLY A 339 21.61 -9.76 0.74
CA GLY A 339 22.02 -9.43 -0.63
C GLY A 339 20.98 -9.77 -1.68
N ASP A 340 20.83 -8.91 -2.69
CA ASP A 340 19.79 -8.91 -3.72
C ASP A 340 19.62 -10.25 -4.50
N ASN A 341 20.57 -11.19 -4.41
CA ASN A 341 20.58 -12.42 -5.22
C ASN A 341 19.69 -13.55 -4.65
N THR A 342 18.38 -13.46 -4.90
CA THR A 342 17.38 -14.50 -4.58
C THR A 342 17.64 -15.90 -5.19
N ASP A 343 18.55 -16.07 -6.16
CA ASP A 343 18.93 -17.40 -6.66
C ASP A 343 19.71 -18.24 -5.61
N ILE A 344 20.15 -17.63 -4.49
CA ILE A 344 20.78 -18.33 -3.36
C ILE A 344 19.94 -18.30 -2.08
N ALA A 345 20.16 -19.26 -1.18
CA ALA A 345 19.44 -19.34 0.09
C ALA A 345 19.96 -18.29 1.08
N GLY A 346 19.09 -17.34 1.47
CA GLY A 346 19.47 -16.17 2.26
C GLY A 346 19.83 -14.95 1.41
N GLY A 347 19.49 -14.96 0.12
CA GLY A 347 19.30 -13.71 -0.63
C GLY A 347 17.98 -13.05 -0.27
N ASP A 348 17.98 -11.73 -0.33
CA ASP A 348 16.88 -10.85 0.05
C ASP A 348 15.77 -10.83 -1.02
N VAL A 349 14.52 -10.96 -0.57
CA VAL A 349 13.31 -10.96 -1.41
C VAL A 349 12.77 -9.54 -1.68
N PHE A 350 13.15 -8.54 -0.88
CA PHE A 350 12.69 -7.15 -0.95
C PHE A 350 13.83 -6.09 -1.09
N PRO A 351 14.63 -6.05 -2.19
CA PRO A 351 15.86 -5.21 -2.30
C PRO A 351 15.70 -3.68 -2.37
N ASN A 352 14.68 -3.13 -1.72
CA ASN A 352 14.38 -1.70 -1.60
C ASN A 352 13.72 -1.35 -0.25
N ASP A 353 13.53 -2.30 0.68
CA ASP A 353 12.96 -2.07 2.01
C ASP A 353 13.86 -2.67 3.12
N PRO A 354 14.71 -1.85 3.79
CA PRO A 354 15.71 -2.30 4.76
C PRO A 354 15.11 -2.71 6.12
N THR A 355 13.88 -3.21 6.10
CA THR A 355 13.15 -3.77 7.23
C THR A 355 12.51 -5.14 6.92
N GLN A 356 12.64 -5.65 5.69
CA GLN A 356 12.15 -6.96 5.26
C GLN A 356 13.18 -7.64 4.36
N TRP A 357 13.52 -8.90 4.64
CA TRP A 357 14.46 -9.69 3.83
C TRP A 357 13.99 -11.11 3.49
N SER A 358 12.82 -11.51 3.98
CA SER A 358 12.28 -12.87 3.86
C SER A 358 10.79 -12.81 3.58
N ASP A 359 10.36 -13.65 2.65
CA ASP A 359 8.99 -14.04 2.34
C ASP A 359 9.04 -15.57 2.24
N ARG A 360 8.33 -16.26 3.15
CA ARG A 360 8.51 -17.70 3.37
C ARG A 360 7.56 -18.57 2.55
N ASP A 361 6.35 -18.11 2.31
CA ASP A 361 5.29 -18.87 1.65
C ASP A 361 4.92 -18.32 0.26
N GLY A 362 5.31 -17.08 -0.06
CA GLY A 362 5.34 -16.49 -1.39
C GLY A 362 4.21 -15.50 -1.70
N ASP A 363 3.63 -14.86 -0.69
CA ASP A 363 2.48 -13.97 -0.85
C ASP A 363 2.86 -12.50 -1.20
N GLY A 364 4.08 -12.09 -0.86
CA GLY A 364 4.64 -10.75 -1.13
C GLY A 364 4.61 -9.77 0.05
N TYR A 365 4.28 -10.22 1.27
CA TYR A 365 4.53 -9.51 2.54
C TYR A 365 5.76 -10.11 3.25
N GLY A 366 6.32 -9.42 4.23
CA GLY A 366 7.63 -9.76 4.80
C GLY A 366 7.56 -10.40 6.19
N ASP A 367 8.31 -11.49 6.41
CA ASP A 367 8.37 -12.29 7.65
C ASP A 367 8.58 -11.46 8.96
N GLU A 368 9.16 -10.26 8.88
CA GLU A 368 9.51 -9.45 10.06
C GLU A 368 8.36 -8.50 10.44
N ALA A 369 7.56 -8.91 11.42
CA ALA A 369 6.36 -8.21 11.89
C ALA A 369 6.59 -6.78 12.48
N ASP A 370 7.84 -6.39 12.79
CA ASP A 370 8.20 -5.02 13.20
C ASP A 370 8.55 -4.10 11.98
N GLY A 371 8.63 -4.65 10.76
CA GLY A 371 9.02 -3.95 9.53
C GLY A 371 7.85 -3.33 8.73
N THR A 372 8.19 -2.71 7.60
CA THR A 372 7.18 -2.19 6.64
C THR A 372 6.34 -3.35 6.12
N ASN A 373 5.01 -3.23 6.17
CA ASN A 373 4.07 -4.26 5.74
C ASN A 373 4.43 -5.66 6.27
N GLY A 374 4.89 -5.73 7.53
CA GLY A 374 5.25 -6.99 8.17
C GLY A 374 4.05 -7.91 8.32
N ASP A 375 4.29 -9.18 8.00
CA ASP A 375 3.29 -10.24 7.95
C ASP A 375 2.96 -10.79 9.35
N ALA A 376 1.66 -10.94 9.62
CA ALA A 376 1.12 -11.51 10.85
C ALA A 376 1.12 -13.06 10.86
N PHE A 377 1.14 -13.73 9.69
CA PHE A 377 1.05 -15.18 9.53
C PHE A 377 2.14 -15.82 8.61
N PRO A 378 3.46 -15.73 8.90
CA PRO A 378 4.55 -16.15 7.98
C PRO A 378 4.74 -17.65 7.73
N ASP A 379 3.67 -18.43 7.65
CA ASP A 379 3.62 -19.80 7.14
C ASP A 379 2.29 -20.07 6.35
N ASP A 380 1.47 -19.04 6.03
CA ASP A 380 0.13 -19.17 5.41
C ASP A 380 -0.16 -18.11 4.30
N PRO A 381 0.09 -18.42 3.01
CA PRO A 381 0.14 -17.45 1.91
C PRO A 381 -1.23 -16.92 1.44
N ASP A 382 -2.31 -17.24 2.15
CA ASP A 382 -3.64 -16.66 1.96
C ASP A 382 -3.95 -15.59 3.03
N GLN A 383 -3.06 -15.30 3.99
CA GLN A 383 -3.26 -14.35 5.11
C GLN A 383 -1.99 -13.56 5.48
N TRP A 384 -2.08 -12.22 5.59
CA TRP A 384 -0.93 -11.37 5.96
C TRP A 384 -1.19 -10.34 7.08
N GLN A 385 -2.45 -10.14 7.50
CA GLN A 385 -2.84 -9.04 8.40
C GLN A 385 -3.81 -9.54 9.48
N ASP A 386 -3.59 -9.10 10.72
CA ASP A 386 -4.47 -9.29 11.90
C ASP A 386 -4.67 -7.90 12.51
N ALA A 387 -5.81 -7.26 12.24
CA ALA A 387 -6.04 -5.85 12.59
C ALA A 387 -6.34 -5.60 14.08
N ASP A 388 -6.84 -6.59 14.82
CA ASP A 388 -7.30 -6.43 16.20
C ASP A 388 -6.63 -7.34 17.25
N GLY A 389 -5.86 -8.34 16.80
CA GLY A 389 -4.99 -9.19 17.62
C GLY A 389 -5.64 -10.49 18.13
N ASP A 390 -6.67 -10.97 17.45
CA ASP A 390 -7.40 -12.21 17.73
C ASP A 390 -6.64 -13.48 17.29
N GLY A 391 -5.88 -13.39 16.19
CA GLY A 391 -5.13 -14.51 15.60
C GLY A 391 -5.85 -15.26 14.46
N VAL A 392 -6.88 -14.66 13.87
CA VAL A 392 -7.43 -14.98 12.53
C VAL A 392 -7.09 -13.82 11.59
N GLY A 393 -6.86 -14.11 10.30
CA GLY A 393 -6.40 -13.10 9.35
C GLY A 393 -7.51 -12.37 8.59
N ASP A 394 -7.33 -11.08 8.35
CA ASP A 394 -8.30 -10.14 7.76
C ASP A 394 -8.70 -10.46 6.30
N ASN A 395 -7.98 -11.35 5.60
CA ASN A 395 -8.15 -11.52 4.15
C ASN A 395 -9.40 -12.37 3.81
N GLN A 396 -10.52 -11.67 3.56
CA GLN A 396 -11.80 -12.26 3.15
C GLN A 396 -11.80 -13.00 1.79
N ALA A 397 -10.65 -13.12 1.11
CA ALA A 397 -10.50 -14.05 -0.01
C ALA A 397 -10.40 -15.52 0.46
N ASP A 398 -9.85 -15.74 1.66
CA ASP A 398 -9.83 -17.03 2.36
C ASP A 398 -11.23 -17.33 2.95
N PRO A 399 -11.80 -18.53 2.71
CA PRO A 399 -13.03 -18.98 3.38
C PRO A 399 -12.95 -19.11 4.92
N ASP A 400 -11.75 -19.27 5.49
CA ASP A 400 -11.53 -19.38 6.95
C ASP A 400 -11.00 -18.06 7.59
N GLY A 401 -10.89 -16.98 6.79
CA GLY A 401 -10.49 -15.64 7.24
C GLY A 401 -11.60 -14.84 7.95
N ASP A 402 -11.21 -13.72 8.56
CA ASP A 402 -12.05 -13.00 9.52
C ASP A 402 -13.24 -12.24 8.88
N ALA A 403 -14.41 -12.44 9.50
CA ALA A 403 -15.65 -11.75 9.20
C ALA A 403 -15.75 -10.34 9.82
N PHE A 404 -15.06 -10.04 10.94
CA PHE A 404 -15.14 -8.75 11.64
C PHE A 404 -13.77 -8.16 12.10
N PRO A 405 -12.88 -7.70 11.18
CA PRO A 405 -11.52 -7.18 11.50
C PRO A 405 -11.40 -5.88 12.34
N GLU A 406 -12.36 -5.60 13.22
CA GLU A 406 -12.32 -4.52 14.23
C GLU A 406 -12.87 -4.99 15.61
N ASP A 407 -13.25 -6.27 15.81
CA ASP A 407 -13.78 -6.82 17.07
C ASP A 407 -13.10 -8.16 17.44
N PRO A 408 -12.05 -8.14 18.31
CA PRO A 408 -11.21 -9.30 18.69
C PRO A 408 -11.92 -10.29 19.63
N THR A 409 -13.24 -10.39 19.47
CA THR A 409 -14.14 -11.28 20.17
C THR A 409 -15.11 -12.00 19.24
N GLN A 410 -15.09 -11.70 17.93
CA GLN A 410 -15.97 -12.23 16.90
C GLN A 410 -15.22 -12.45 15.57
N TRP A 411 -14.64 -13.63 15.35
CA TRP A 411 -13.84 -13.90 14.14
C TRP A 411 -14.61 -14.63 13.00
N SER A 412 -15.92 -14.87 13.16
CA SER A 412 -16.64 -15.79 12.27
C SER A 412 -18.13 -15.49 12.17
N ASP A 413 -18.64 -15.49 10.94
CA ASP A 413 -20.05 -15.37 10.56
C ASP A 413 -20.37 -16.51 9.56
N ARG A 414 -20.97 -17.59 10.05
CA ARG A 414 -21.14 -18.82 9.25
C ARG A 414 -22.15 -18.68 8.12
N ASP A 415 -23.25 -17.99 8.38
CA ASP A 415 -24.40 -17.95 7.48
C ASP A 415 -24.60 -16.59 6.78
N ARG A 416 -23.80 -15.59 7.16
CA ARG A 416 -23.52 -14.32 6.48
C ARG A 416 -24.60 -13.28 6.66
N ASP A 417 -24.95 -13.03 7.92
CA ASP A 417 -25.97 -12.06 8.34
C ASP A 417 -25.42 -10.79 9.02
N GLY A 418 -24.16 -10.81 9.46
CA GLY A 418 -23.49 -9.69 10.14
C GLY A 418 -23.51 -9.77 11.67
N PHE A 419 -23.87 -10.90 12.28
CA PHE A 419 -23.65 -11.21 13.69
C PHE A 419 -22.61 -12.35 13.84
N GLY A 420 -21.85 -12.32 14.94
CA GLY A 420 -20.72 -13.25 15.12
C GLY A 420 -21.08 -14.53 15.88
N ASP A 421 -20.64 -15.68 15.34
CA ASP A 421 -20.77 -17.04 15.89
C ASP A 421 -20.28 -17.19 17.35
N ALA A 422 -19.34 -16.34 17.79
CA ALA A 422 -18.60 -16.55 19.03
C ALA A 422 -19.43 -16.13 20.25
N ALA A 423 -20.16 -17.09 20.83
CA ALA A 423 -21.09 -16.93 21.96
C ALA A 423 -20.55 -16.31 23.29
N ASN A 424 -19.29 -15.84 23.34
CA ASN A 424 -18.75 -15.05 24.46
C ASN A 424 -18.34 -13.61 24.05
N GLY A 425 -18.41 -13.27 22.76
CA GLY A 425 -17.99 -11.98 22.22
C GLY A 425 -19.01 -10.86 22.42
N VAL A 426 -18.76 -9.74 21.75
CA VAL A 426 -19.68 -8.61 21.71
C VAL A 426 -20.84 -8.95 20.77
N ARG A 427 -22.09 -8.79 21.25
CA ARG A 427 -23.32 -9.02 20.48
C ARG A 427 -23.32 -10.34 19.69
N PRO A 428 -23.06 -11.49 20.32
CA PRO A 428 -23.01 -12.76 19.60
C PRO A 428 -24.35 -13.04 18.93
N ASP A 429 -24.30 -13.79 17.84
CA ASP A 429 -25.50 -14.40 17.27
C ASP A 429 -26.12 -15.43 18.24
N ASP A 430 -27.44 -15.46 18.28
CA ASP A 430 -28.23 -16.44 19.02
C ASP A 430 -28.73 -17.60 18.12
N CYS A 431 -28.48 -17.56 16.80
CA CYS A 431 -28.91 -18.55 15.79
C CYS A 431 -27.83 -19.02 14.73
N PRO A 432 -26.60 -19.48 15.07
CA PRO A 432 -25.43 -19.55 14.14
C PRO A 432 -25.39 -20.66 13.06
N ASP A 433 -26.54 -20.95 12.44
CA ASP A 433 -26.73 -21.84 11.30
C ASP A 433 -27.98 -21.37 10.45
N ALA A 434 -28.48 -20.15 10.65
CA ALA A 434 -29.84 -19.73 10.27
C ALA A 434 -30.11 -18.23 9.93
N ASN A 435 -29.12 -17.47 9.43
CA ASN A 435 -29.18 -16.15 8.77
C ASN A 435 -30.42 -15.29 9.05
N GLY A 436 -30.25 -14.25 9.86
CA GLY A 436 -31.33 -13.39 10.32
C GLY A 436 -30.95 -11.94 10.54
N PHE A 437 -31.95 -11.13 10.91
CA PHE A 437 -31.76 -9.69 11.13
C PHE A 437 -32.44 -9.19 12.41
N SER A 438 -32.95 -10.10 13.24
CA SER A 438 -33.47 -9.77 14.56
C SER A 438 -32.39 -9.15 15.45
N SER A 439 -32.79 -8.29 16.38
CA SER A 439 -31.87 -7.51 17.22
C SER A 439 -32.39 -7.16 18.63
N ASN A 440 -33.69 -7.32 18.89
CA ASN A 440 -34.34 -6.94 20.15
C ASN A 440 -34.33 -8.06 21.20
N ASP A 441 -34.73 -9.30 20.84
CA ASP A 441 -34.79 -10.46 21.73
C ASP A 441 -33.59 -11.39 21.57
N ARG A 442 -33.47 -11.97 20.37
CA ARG A 442 -32.35 -12.77 19.89
C ARG A 442 -31.69 -12.01 18.76
N ARG A 443 -30.36 -12.06 18.63
CA ARG A 443 -29.66 -11.53 17.44
C ARG A 443 -29.47 -12.64 16.41
N GLY A 444 -29.32 -12.25 15.13
CA GLY A 444 -29.07 -13.13 13.98
C GLY A 444 -30.10 -14.25 13.74
N CYS A 445 -31.23 -14.23 14.45
CA CYS A 445 -32.32 -15.15 14.20
C CYS A 445 -33.22 -14.61 13.07
N PRO A 446 -33.88 -15.50 12.30
CA PRO A 446 -34.79 -15.09 11.24
C PRO A 446 -35.82 -14.08 11.72
N ASP A 447 -36.00 -13.03 10.93
CA ASP A 447 -36.98 -11.96 11.08
C ASP A 447 -37.55 -11.72 9.67
N GLN A 448 -38.82 -12.09 9.46
CA GLN A 448 -39.43 -12.10 8.12
C GLN A 448 -39.88 -10.74 7.58
N ASP A 449 -40.03 -9.71 8.42
CA ASP A 449 -40.54 -8.39 7.98
C ASP A 449 -39.71 -7.17 8.43
N LEU A 450 -38.67 -7.42 9.23
CA LEU A 450 -37.57 -6.54 9.63
C LEU A 450 -37.91 -5.51 10.70
N ASP A 451 -38.74 -5.88 11.68
CA ASP A 451 -39.05 -5.05 12.85
C ASP A 451 -38.00 -5.15 13.98
N GLY A 452 -37.21 -6.23 13.97
CA GLY A 452 -36.12 -6.50 14.91
C GLY A 452 -36.42 -7.58 15.95
N TRP A 453 -37.60 -8.19 15.99
CA TRP A 453 -37.90 -9.37 16.82
C TRP A 453 -37.75 -10.67 16.00
N SER A 454 -37.45 -11.78 16.67
CA SER A 454 -37.20 -13.05 15.98
C SER A 454 -38.44 -13.92 15.78
N ASP A 455 -38.56 -14.52 14.59
CA ASP A 455 -39.56 -15.51 14.22
C ASP A 455 -39.67 -16.66 15.27
N PRO A 456 -40.88 -17.16 15.57
CA PRO A 456 -41.07 -18.28 16.49
C PRO A 456 -40.66 -19.62 15.88
N ASP A 457 -39.77 -20.34 16.57
CA ASP A 457 -39.21 -21.63 16.14
C ASP A 457 -39.52 -22.80 17.10
N ALA A 458 -38.82 -23.93 16.93
CA ALA A 458 -39.04 -25.14 17.73
C ALA A 458 -38.57 -25.06 19.21
N ASN A 459 -37.77 -24.06 19.55
CA ASN A 459 -37.15 -23.81 20.86
C ASN A 459 -37.53 -22.43 21.44
N TRP A 460 -37.83 -21.45 20.58
CA TRP A 460 -38.25 -20.09 20.95
C TRP A 460 -39.70 -19.85 20.47
N LEU A 461 -40.67 -19.98 21.36
CA LEU A 461 -42.09 -19.79 21.08
C LEU A 461 -42.53 -18.36 21.41
N VAL A 462 -43.65 -17.88 20.83
CA VAL A 462 -44.26 -16.58 21.15
C VAL A 462 -44.38 -16.36 22.66
N ALA A 463 -44.88 -17.36 23.39
CA ALA A 463 -44.99 -17.37 24.85
C ALA A 463 -43.65 -17.36 25.65
N GLN A 464 -42.51 -17.21 24.97
CA GLN A 464 -41.18 -17.00 25.54
C GLN A 464 -40.59 -15.62 25.20
N GLY A 465 -41.22 -14.85 24.31
CA GLY A 465 -40.72 -13.58 23.77
C GLY A 465 -40.25 -13.65 22.31
N ALA A 466 -40.70 -14.66 21.54
CA ALA A 466 -40.60 -14.62 20.08
C ALA A 466 -41.73 -13.76 19.49
N ASP A 467 -41.55 -13.29 18.27
CA ASP A 467 -42.54 -12.50 17.54
C ASP A 467 -43.89 -13.25 17.39
N ALA A 468 -44.97 -12.56 17.74
CA ALA A 468 -46.35 -13.02 17.58
C ALA A 468 -46.89 -12.90 16.14
N PHE A 469 -46.37 -11.99 15.31
CA PHE A 469 -46.89 -11.68 13.96
C PHE A 469 -45.80 -11.60 12.86
N PRO A 470 -45.16 -12.74 12.45
CA PRO A 470 -44.01 -12.80 11.51
C PRO A 470 -44.24 -12.42 10.03
N THR A 471 -45.13 -11.46 9.79
CA THR A 471 -45.49 -10.87 8.50
C THR A 471 -46.05 -9.45 8.62
N ASP A 472 -46.21 -8.89 9.83
CA ASP A 472 -46.65 -7.52 10.06
C ASP A 472 -45.74 -6.77 11.03
N ARG A 473 -44.73 -6.11 10.44
CA ARG A 473 -43.69 -5.20 10.98
C ARG A 473 -44.15 -4.04 11.89
N THR A 474 -45.38 -4.09 12.37
CA THR A 474 -45.97 -3.12 13.27
C THR A 474 -46.55 -3.76 14.53
N GLN A 475 -46.51 -5.09 14.65
CA GLN A 475 -46.97 -5.87 15.82
C GLN A 475 -45.98 -7.00 16.10
N TRP A 476 -45.61 -7.20 17.37
CA TRP A 476 -44.66 -8.24 17.78
C TRP A 476 -45.02 -8.96 19.08
N GLU A 477 -45.96 -8.42 19.87
CA GLU A 477 -46.39 -8.94 21.17
C GLU A 477 -47.91 -9.18 21.15
N ASP A 478 -48.32 -10.34 21.69
CA ASP A 478 -49.72 -10.76 21.92
C ASP A 478 -49.77 -11.36 23.33
N PHE A 479 -50.11 -10.55 24.32
CA PHE A 479 -49.99 -10.90 25.74
C PHE A 479 -51.02 -11.94 26.23
N ASP A 480 -52.21 -11.98 25.63
CA ASP A 480 -53.30 -12.85 26.10
C ASP A 480 -53.78 -13.93 25.11
N GLY A 481 -53.34 -13.87 23.86
CA GLY A 481 -53.34 -14.97 22.89
C GLY A 481 -54.56 -15.03 21.97
N ASP A 482 -55.16 -13.89 21.63
CA ASP A 482 -56.34 -13.83 20.76
C ASP A 482 -56.04 -13.56 19.27
N GLY A 483 -54.83 -13.09 18.95
CA GLY A 483 -54.39 -12.78 17.59
C GLY A 483 -54.55 -11.31 17.16
N TYR A 484 -54.72 -10.38 18.09
CA TYR A 484 -54.46 -8.94 17.89
C TYR A 484 -53.19 -8.50 18.64
N GLY A 485 -52.50 -7.48 18.13
CA GLY A 485 -51.17 -7.11 18.64
C GLY A 485 -51.18 -5.93 19.61
N ASP A 486 -50.34 -6.00 20.65
CA ASP A 486 -50.29 -5.06 21.77
C ASP A 486 -49.74 -3.66 21.41
N ASN A 487 -49.08 -3.47 20.25
CA ASN A 487 -48.50 -2.17 19.89
C ASN A 487 -49.60 -1.20 19.40
N PRO A 488 -49.89 -0.09 20.14
CA PRO A 488 -51.04 0.77 19.84
C PRO A 488 -50.88 1.62 18.56
N ASP A 489 -49.67 1.77 18.04
CA ASP A 489 -49.40 2.46 16.76
C ASP A 489 -49.39 1.50 15.55
N GLY A 490 -49.64 0.19 15.76
CA GLY A 490 -49.58 -0.85 14.74
C GLY A 490 -50.87 -1.09 13.94
N THR A 491 -50.88 -2.16 13.13
CA THR A 491 -52.06 -2.67 12.44
C THR A 491 -52.99 -3.39 13.42
N THR A 492 -54.30 -3.17 13.29
CA THR A 492 -55.35 -3.82 14.13
C THR A 492 -54.95 -3.98 15.61
N PRO A 493 -54.55 -2.89 16.29
CA PRO A 493 -53.99 -2.97 17.63
C PRO A 493 -55.08 -3.39 18.62
N ASP A 494 -54.71 -4.26 19.55
CA ASP A 494 -55.59 -4.65 20.63
C ASP A 494 -55.90 -3.46 21.55
N ALA A 495 -57.14 -3.40 22.02
CA ALA A 495 -57.63 -2.43 22.99
C ALA A 495 -57.74 -2.99 24.43
N CYS A 496 -57.53 -4.29 24.66
CA CYS A 496 -57.86 -4.96 25.92
C CYS A 496 -56.69 -5.58 26.74
N LEU A 497 -55.52 -5.80 26.13
CA LEU A 497 -54.16 -6.16 26.61
C LEU A 497 -54.01 -7.27 27.68
N THR A 498 -55.11 -7.88 28.11
CA THR A 498 -55.22 -8.75 29.31
C THR A 498 -56.50 -9.59 29.34
N ALA A 499 -57.34 -9.49 28.31
CA ALA A 499 -58.73 -9.94 28.26
C ALA A 499 -59.23 -10.22 26.83
N GLY A 500 -58.44 -10.93 26.03
CA GLY A 500 -58.68 -11.24 24.61
C GLY A 500 -60.08 -11.72 24.23
N GLY A 501 -60.45 -11.45 22.97
CA GLY A 501 -61.74 -11.78 22.38
C GLY A 501 -61.80 -11.60 20.86
N THR A 502 -62.99 -11.35 20.33
CA THR A 502 -63.21 -11.27 18.87
C THR A 502 -63.79 -9.95 18.40
N SER A 503 -63.90 -8.94 19.28
CA SER A 503 -64.44 -7.64 18.92
C SER A 503 -63.68 -7.01 17.75
N LEU A 504 -64.41 -6.29 16.90
CA LEU A 504 -63.86 -5.48 15.82
C LEU A 504 -64.07 -3.99 16.07
N ARG A 505 -65.04 -3.64 16.93
CA ARG A 505 -65.59 -2.29 17.09
C ARG A 505 -66.09 -2.04 18.50
N ALA A 506 -66.16 -0.76 18.89
CA ALA A 506 -66.81 -0.34 20.12
C ALA A 506 -67.76 0.85 19.89
N LEU A 507 -68.83 0.91 20.68
CA LEU A 507 -69.72 2.06 20.77
C LEU A 507 -69.11 3.12 21.70
N VAL A 508 -68.61 4.21 21.12
CA VAL A 508 -68.01 5.33 21.86
C VAL A 508 -68.99 6.52 21.87
N PRO A 509 -69.32 7.14 23.02
CA PRO A 509 -70.25 8.26 23.07
C PRO A 509 -69.67 9.54 22.43
N GLU A 510 -70.42 10.18 21.52
CA GLU A 510 -69.99 11.42 20.83
C GLU A 510 -69.72 12.54 21.86
N LEU A 511 -68.51 13.13 21.84
CA LEU A 511 -68.03 14.06 22.87
C LEU A 511 -68.93 15.33 23.00
N GLY A 512 -69.87 15.29 23.94
CA GLY A 512 -70.85 16.35 24.19
C GLY A 512 -72.31 16.01 23.88
N ALA A 513 -72.59 14.80 23.38
CA ALA A 513 -73.93 14.23 23.29
C ALA A 513 -74.14 13.18 24.40
N THR A 514 -75.40 12.97 24.82
CA THR A 514 -75.77 11.97 25.83
C THR A 514 -76.64 10.83 25.28
N THR A 515 -76.88 10.83 23.96
CA THR A 515 -77.80 9.91 23.27
C THR A 515 -77.31 9.63 21.84
N ARG A 516 -75.99 9.54 21.66
CA ARG A 516 -75.34 9.29 20.38
C ARG A 516 -74.02 8.57 20.59
N TYR A 517 -73.87 7.46 19.89
CA TYR A 517 -72.65 6.66 19.85
C TYR A 517 -72.08 6.72 18.43
N VAL A 518 -70.75 6.69 18.34
CA VAL A 518 -70.00 6.49 17.10
C VAL A 518 -69.34 5.11 17.16
N SER A 519 -69.09 4.53 15.99
CA SER A 519 -68.51 3.18 15.87
C SER A 519 -67.04 3.27 15.52
N GLU A 520 -66.20 3.23 16.54
CA GLU A 520 -64.74 3.27 16.40
C GLU A 520 -64.19 1.84 16.28
N ALA A 521 -62.95 1.70 15.81
CA ALA A 521 -62.28 0.40 15.72
C ALA A 521 -61.77 0.02 17.12
N HIS A 522 -62.00 -1.24 17.52
CA HIS A 522 -61.71 -1.71 18.86
C HIS A 522 -61.52 -3.23 18.80
N TYR A 523 -60.27 -3.65 18.65
CA TYR A 523 -59.90 -5.04 18.47
C TYR A 523 -59.62 -5.72 19.82
N GLY A 524 -59.60 -7.05 19.82
CA GLY A 524 -59.19 -7.93 20.92
C GLY A 524 -59.94 -7.84 22.24
N CYS A 525 -61.09 -7.15 22.29
CA CYS A 525 -61.92 -7.17 23.49
C CYS A 525 -62.94 -8.32 23.51
N PRO A 526 -63.44 -8.70 24.70
CA PRO A 526 -64.46 -9.73 24.83
C PRO A 526 -65.70 -9.42 24.01
N ASP A 527 -66.16 -10.46 23.33
CA ASP A 527 -67.29 -10.52 22.41
C ASP A 527 -67.94 -11.89 22.69
N LEU A 528 -68.89 -11.92 23.61
CA LEU A 528 -69.42 -13.16 24.20
C LEU A 528 -70.37 -13.91 23.25
N ASP A 529 -70.94 -13.21 22.26
CA ASP A 529 -72.01 -13.72 21.42
C ASP A 529 -71.64 -13.85 19.93
N GLY A 530 -70.64 -13.10 19.46
CA GLY A 530 -70.06 -13.16 18.12
C GLY A 530 -70.63 -12.16 17.10
N ASP A 531 -71.32 -11.09 17.52
CA ASP A 531 -71.77 -10.02 16.60
C ASP A 531 -70.64 -9.06 16.16
N GLY A 532 -69.54 -9.02 16.92
CA GLY A 532 -68.31 -8.29 16.60
C GLY A 532 -68.19 -6.88 17.21
N TRP A 533 -69.08 -6.49 18.13
CA TRP A 533 -68.79 -5.41 19.08
C TRP A 533 -68.09 -5.95 20.34
N ALA A 534 -67.68 -5.06 21.25
CA ALA A 534 -67.10 -5.44 22.54
C ALA A 534 -68.16 -5.35 23.66
N ASP A 535 -68.32 -6.41 24.47
CA ASP A 535 -69.29 -6.54 25.57
C ASP A 535 -69.37 -5.26 26.43
N ALA A 536 -68.19 -4.70 26.75
CA ALA A 536 -68.02 -3.55 27.64
C ALA A 536 -68.42 -2.19 27.02
N SER A 537 -68.71 -2.17 25.71
CA SER A 537 -69.15 -0.97 24.97
C SER A 537 -70.66 -0.95 24.70
N GLU A 538 -71.31 -2.10 24.78
CA GLU A 538 -72.74 -2.25 24.51
C GLU A 538 -73.63 -1.52 25.50
N VAL A 539 -74.86 -1.21 25.06
CA VAL A 539 -75.76 -0.31 25.78
C VAL A 539 -77.12 -0.99 25.94
N GLY A 540 -77.36 -1.65 27.07
CA GLY A 540 -78.65 -2.28 27.39
C GLY A 540 -78.51 -3.30 28.52
N GLU A 541 -79.61 -3.95 28.95
CA GLU A 541 -79.55 -5.11 29.86
C GLU A 541 -79.71 -6.40 29.04
N GLY A 542 -78.61 -7.14 28.81
CA GLY A 542 -78.62 -8.40 28.07
C GLY A 542 -78.44 -8.26 26.55
N MET A 543 -77.79 -7.17 26.09
CA MET A 543 -77.30 -7.06 24.72
C MET A 543 -76.06 -7.96 24.53
N ASP A 544 -75.21 -8.02 25.58
CA ASP A 544 -73.98 -8.82 25.77
C ASP A 544 -74.14 -10.37 25.67
N ALA A 545 -75.24 -10.84 25.09
CA ALA A 545 -75.59 -12.25 24.91
C ALA A 545 -76.60 -12.47 23.77
N ASN A 546 -76.79 -11.50 22.86
CA ASN A 546 -77.83 -11.46 21.83
C ASN A 546 -77.29 -11.00 20.45
N PRO A 547 -76.80 -11.91 19.58
CA PRO A 547 -76.05 -11.60 18.35
C PRO A 547 -76.79 -10.84 17.22
N ASP A 548 -77.99 -10.34 17.50
CA ASP A 548 -78.80 -9.50 16.60
C ASP A 548 -78.93 -8.04 17.14
N GLU A 549 -78.45 -7.70 18.36
CA GLU A 549 -78.63 -6.38 19.02
C GLU A 549 -77.47 -5.96 19.95
N HIS A 550 -76.90 -4.78 19.74
CA HIS A 550 -75.81 -4.17 20.55
C HIS A 550 -76.19 -2.85 21.24
N MET A 551 -77.46 -2.41 21.13
CA MET A 551 -77.92 -1.10 21.63
C MET A 551 -79.43 -1.09 21.92
N ASP A 552 -79.80 -0.54 23.08
CA ASP A 552 -81.12 -0.13 23.57
C ASP A 552 -80.92 1.26 24.21
N LEU A 553 -81.43 2.33 23.56
CA LEU A 553 -81.17 3.71 23.96
C LEU A 553 -82.13 4.25 25.01
N ASP A 554 -83.28 3.60 25.23
CA ASP A 554 -84.34 4.10 26.12
C ASP A 554 -84.67 3.20 27.32
N GLY A 555 -84.16 1.97 27.32
CA GLY A 555 -84.05 1.06 28.46
C GLY A 555 -85.28 0.21 28.74
N ASP A 556 -86.05 -0.16 27.70
CA ASP A 556 -87.20 -1.05 27.85
C ASP A 556 -86.89 -2.55 27.66
N GLY A 557 -85.67 -2.88 27.20
CA GLY A 557 -85.17 -4.25 27.06
C GLY A 557 -85.39 -4.86 25.67
N VAL A 558 -85.66 -4.03 24.66
CA VAL A 558 -85.69 -4.42 23.24
C VAL A 558 -84.63 -3.62 22.48
N GLY A 559 -83.76 -4.30 21.74
CA GLY A 559 -82.68 -3.65 20.99
C GLY A 559 -83.17 -2.88 19.76
N ALA A 560 -82.34 -1.95 19.29
CA ALA A 560 -82.64 -0.96 18.27
C ALA A 560 -82.88 -1.53 16.85
N ASN A 561 -82.56 -2.80 16.57
CA ASN A 561 -82.92 -3.46 15.31
C ASN A 561 -84.34 -4.07 15.34
N ALA A 562 -84.83 -4.47 16.52
CA ALA A 562 -86.15 -5.06 16.74
C ALA A 562 -87.22 -4.02 17.15
N ASP A 563 -86.82 -2.98 17.89
CA ASP A 563 -87.71 -1.92 18.36
C ASP A 563 -88.23 -1.00 17.22
N TYR A 564 -89.38 -0.36 17.45
CA TYR A 564 -90.01 0.57 16.52
C TYR A 564 -89.55 2.03 16.68
N ASN A 565 -89.14 2.47 17.87
CA ASN A 565 -88.75 3.86 18.16
C ASN A 565 -87.84 4.01 19.41
N ASP A 566 -86.54 3.79 19.19
CA ASP A 566 -85.39 3.78 20.13
C ASP A 566 -85.11 5.15 20.80
N THR A 567 -86.14 5.74 21.42
CA THR A 567 -86.17 7.08 22.04
C THR A 567 -87.35 7.30 23.00
N ASN A 568 -88.26 6.33 23.16
CA ASN A 568 -89.44 6.40 24.02
C ASN A 568 -89.88 4.99 24.51
N PRO A 569 -89.61 4.62 25.78
CA PRO A 569 -89.72 3.25 26.36
C PRO A 569 -91.18 2.84 26.66
N LEU A 570 -92.02 3.04 25.66
CA LEU A 570 -93.47 2.83 25.62
C LEU A 570 -93.91 2.41 24.21
N VAL A 571 -92.98 2.21 23.26
CA VAL A 571 -93.23 2.10 21.81
C VAL A 571 -92.42 0.94 21.20
N ILE A 572 -92.37 -0.19 21.90
CA ILE A 572 -91.72 -1.45 21.46
C ILE A 572 -92.13 -1.84 20.03
N ASP A 573 -93.39 -1.62 19.65
CA ASP A 573 -93.93 -2.08 18.38
C ASP A 573 -94.84 -1.07 17.66
N ILE A 574 -95.27 -1.46 16.46
CA ILE A 574 -96.14 -0.66 15.60
C ILE A 574 -97.60 -0.57 16.10
N GLU A 575 -98.07 -1.46 16.99
CA GLU A 575 -99.35 -1.28 17.69
C GLU A 575 -99.20 -0.12 18.70
N ASP A 576 -98.20 -0.16 19.58
CA ASP A 576 -97.98 0.86 20.61
C ASP A 576 -97.67 2.26 20.01
N HIS A 577 -96.82 2.35 18.97
CA HIS A 577 -96.63 3.62 18.23
C HIS A 577 -97.96 4.18 17.72
N CYS A 578 -98.76 3.32 17.10
CA CYS A 578 -100.03 3.74 16.52
C CYS A 578 -101.11 4.01 17.59
N LEU A 579 -101.00 3.49 18.80
CA LEU A 579 -101.90 3.81 19.91
C LEU A 579 -101.52 5.11 20.64
N LEU A 580 -100.23 5.44 20.73
CA LEU A 580 -99.73 6.62 21.45
C LEU A 580 -99.58 7.87 20.55
N SER A 581 -99.13 7.72 19.30
CA SER A 581 -98.81 8.84 18.40
C SER A 581 -100.03 9.35 17.63
N PHE A 582 -100.97 10.01 18.32
CA PHE A 582 -102.28 10.40 17.77
C PHE A 582 -102.25 11.25 16.47
N ASP A 583 -101.18 12.01 16.24
CA ASP A 583 -101.01 12.82 15.02
C ASP A 583 -100.54 12.01 13.79
N ASP A 584 -100.18 10.73 13.95
CA ASP A 584 -99.88 9.84 12.83
C ASP A 584 -101.16 9.48 12.07
N LEU A 585 -101.24 9.93 10.82
CA LEU A 585 -102.35 9.71 9.88
C LEU A 585 -102.04 8.67 8.79
N ARG A 586 -100.96 7.87 8.93
CA ARG A 586 -100.71 6.72 8.04
C ARG A 586 -101.87 5.73 8.15
N GLU A 587 -102.24 5.09 7.04
CA GLU A 587 -103.37 4.16 6.99
C GLU A 587 -103.26 3.03 8.02
N VAL A 588 -102.04 2.59 8.34
CA VAL A 588 -101.75 1.58 9.37
C VAL A 588 -102.20 2.05 10.77
N CYS A 589 -101.89 3.27 11.18
CA CYS A 589 -102.29 3.78 12.50
C CYS A 589 -103.76 4.18 12.58
N LEU A 590 -104.33 4.69 11.48
CA LEU A 590 -105.79 4.83 11.36
C LEU A 590 -106.48 3.45 11.46
N GLY A 591 -105.83 2.41 10.94
CA GLY A 591 -106.20 1.00 11.07
C GLY A 591 -106.25 0.51 12.51
N TRP A 592 -105.14 0.59 13.24
CA TRP A 592 -105.05 0.21 14.66
C TRP A 592 -106.08 0.90 15.56
N ARG A 593 -106.50 2.13 15.21
CA ARG A 593 -107.54 2.89 15.91
C ARG A 593 -108.97 2.63 15.41
N SER A 594 -109.15 1.88 14.33
CA SER A 594 -110.47 1.56 13.76
C SER A 594 -111.15 0.44 14.54
N THR A 595 -112.47 0.57 14.71
CA THR A 595 -113.28 -0.47 15.37
C THR A 595 -113.30 -1.77 14.58
N GLU A 596 -113.29 -1.70 13.26
CA GLU A 596 -113.38 -2.86 12.37
C GLU A 596 -112.11 -3.72 12.40
N TYR A 597 -110.92 -3.11 12.55
CA TYR A 597 -109.66 -3.88 12.65
C TYR A 597 -109.47 -4.45 14.06
N GLN A 598 -109.86 -3.72 15.11
CA GLN A 598 -109.82 -4.24 16.49
C GLN A 598 -110.82 -5.40 16.71
N GLU A 599 -112.03 -5.34 16.13
CA GLU A 599 -112.94 -6.49 16.09
C GLU A 599 -112.31 -7.69 15.34
N TYR A 600 -111.60 -7.46 14.24
CA TYR A 600 -110.89 -8.50 13.50
C TYR A 600 -109.76 -9.16 14.31
N LEU A 601 -108.88 -8.39 14.94
CA LEU A 601 -107.80 -8.91 15.78
C LEU A 601 -108.31 -9.67 17.01
N SER A 602 -109.51 -9.34 17.51
CA SER A 602 -110.19 -10.09 18.57
C SER A 602 -110.73 -11.47 18.13
N SER A 603 -110.80 -11.72 16.81
CA SER A 603 -111.28 -12.98 16.22
C SER A 603 -110.18 -13.99 15.87
N LEU A 604 -108.92 -13.54 15.84
CA LEU A 604 -107.73 -14.34 15.50
C LEU A 604 -107.11 -15.00 16.74
N ASN A 605 -106.45 -16.14 16.54
CA ASN A 605 -105.58 -16.73 17.54
C ASN A 605 -104.24 -15.97 17.64
N GLU A 606 -103.53 -16.11 18.76
CA GLU A 606 -102.27 -15.40 19.05
C GLU A 606 -101.19 -15.63 17.98
N THR A 607 -101.02 -16.87 17.51
CA THR A 607 -100.08 -17.23 16.44
C THR A 607 -100.50 -16.75 15.04
N GLU A 608 -101.76 -16.35 14.88
CA GLU A 608 -102.28 -15.76 13.64
C GLU A 608 -102.13 -14.23 13.68
N ARG A 609 -102.40 -13.60 14.83
CA ARG A 609 -102.21 -12.15 15.06
C ARG A 609 -100.83 -11.68 14.60
N ASN A 610 -99.76 -12.31 15.11
CA ASN A 610 -98.37 -11.92 14.84
C ASN A 610 -97.93 -12.17 13.38
N ARG A 611 -98.80 -12.74 12.52
CA ARG A 611 -98.56 -12.92 11.08
C ARG A 611 -99.42 -12.03 10.18
N MET A 612 -100.47 -11.41 10.71
CA MET A 612 -101.55 -10.80 9.92
C MET A 612 -101.51 -9.27 10.02
N THR A 613 -100.56 -8.66 9.32
CA THR A 613 -100.39 -7.20 9.29
C THR A 613 -101.63 -6.47 8.75
N TYR A 614 -101.84 -5.23 9.19
CA TYR A 614 -102.96 -4.37 8.75
C TYR A 614 -103.17 -4.34 7.23
N ASN A 615 -102.07 -4.30 6.47
CA ASN A 615 -102.10 -4.27 5.00
C ASN A 615 -102.75 -5.53 4.40
N TYR A 616 -102.58 -6.69 5.04
CA TYR A 616 -103.25 -7.94 4.66
C TYR A 616 -104.76 -7.88 4.94
N TRP A 617 -105.15 -7.35 6.11
CA TRP A 617 -106.56 -7.16 6.47
C TRP A 617 -107.29 -6.20 5.53
N ASN A 618 -106.71 -5.05 5.24
CA ASN A 618 -107.27 -4.06 4.32
C ASN A 618 -107.46 -4.66 2.90
N GLN A 619 -106.47 -5.42 2.42
CA GLN A 619 -106.60 -6.19 1.17
C GLN A 619 -107.69 -7.28 1.24
N SER A 620 -107.90 -7.93 2.39
CA SER A 620 -108.97 -8.92 2.56
C SER A 620 -110.38 -8.32 2.48
N LEU A 621 -110.56 -7.08 2.94
CA LEU A 621 -111.81 -6.32 2.82
C LEU A 621 -112.08 -5.84 1.39
N ALA A 622 -111.05 -5.42 0.67
CA ALA A 622 -111.14 -5.16 -0.77
C ALA A 622 -111.27 -6.45 -1.62
N GLY A 623 -110.90 -7.60 -1.04
CA GLY A 623 -110.63 -8.89 -1.67
C GLY A 623 -111.87 -9.71 -2.07
N GLY A 624 -112.79 -9.12 -2.82
CA GLY A 624 -113.90 -9.83 -3.45
C GLY A 624 -113.42 -10.83 -4.52
N SER A 625 -113.04 -12.04 -4.11
CA SER A 625 -112.67 -13.20 -4.95
C SER A 625 -111.33 -13.15 -5.70
N SER A 626 -110.24 -13.50 -5.01
CA SER A 626 -109.08 -14.16 -5.65
C SER A 626 -108.41 -15.17 -4.71
N SER A 627 -108.29 -16.42 -5.15
CA SER A 627 -107.60 -17.49 -4.42
C SER A 627 -106.08 -17.32 -4.46
N GLY A 628 -105.43 -17.25 -3.30
CA GLY A 628 -103.98 -17.08 -3.16
C GLY A 628 -103.43 -17.67 -1.87
N GLY A 629 -103.83 -18.90 -1.53
CA GLY A 629 -103.25 -19.62 -0.39
C GLY A 629 -101.78 -19.97 -0.68
N LEU A 630 -100.87 -19.50 0.16
CA LEU A 630 -99.44 -19.82 0.07
C LEU A 630 -99.21 -21.24 0.56
N ASP A 631 -98.99 -22.18 -0.36
CA ASP A 631 -98.62 -23.56 -0.02
C ASP A 631 -97.10 -23.64 0.23
N MET A 632 -96.71 -24.37 1.27
CA MET A 632 -95.38 -24.28 1.88
C MET A 632 -94.39 -25.27 1.25
N ALA A 633 -94.15 -25.11 -0.05
CA ALA A 633 -93.53 -26.13 -0.91
C ALA A 633 -92.44 -25.61 -1.87
N LEU A 634 -91.77 -24.49 -1.58
CA LEU A 634 -90.75 -23.88 -2.47
C LEU A 634 -89.39 -23.65 -1.78
N VAL A 635 -88.97 -24.60 -0.93
CA VAL A 635 -87.64 -24.60 -0.27
C VAL A 635 -86.77 -25.78 -0.73
N THR A 636 -87.35 -26.75 -1.45
CA THR A 636 -86.70 -28.02 -1.84
C THR A 636 -86.34 -28.14 -3.33
N GLU A 637 -86.32 -27.05 -4.10
CA GLU A 637 -85.92 -27.07 -5.53
C GLU A 637 -84.86 -26.00 -5.92
N VAL A 638 -83.98 -25.60 -4.99
CA VAL A 638 -82.81 -24.74 -5.29
C VAL A 638 -81.48 -25.49 -5.11
N GLY A 639 -81.37 -26.36 -4.09
CA GLY A 639 -80.10 -27.01 -3.70
C GLY A 639 -79.46 -27.99 -4.70
N ILE A 640 -80.14 -28.33 -5.80
CA ILE A 640 -79.61 -29.29 -6.81
C ILE A 640 -79.06 -28.59 -8.07
N VAL A 641 -79.48 -27.36 -8.36
CA VAL A 641 -79.08 -26.65 -9.60
C VAL A 641 -77.69 -26.02 -9.47
N ALA A 642 -77.34 -25.46 -8.31
CA ALA A 642 -76.07 -24.77 -8.09
C ALA A 642 -74.84 -25.70 -8.25
N ALA A 643 -74.86 -26.87 -7.61
CA ALA A 643 -73.75 -27.83 -7.64
C ALA A 643 -73.48 -28.40 -9.05
N GLY A 644 -74.51 -28.55 -9.87
CA GLY A 644 -74.37 -29.09 -11.24
C GLY A 644 -73.65 -28.14 -12.20
N VAL A 645 -73.84 -26.82 -12.06
CA VAL A 645 -73.23 -25.83 -12.95
C VAL A 645 -71.73 -25.71 -12.72
N PHE A 646 -71.28 -25.67 -11.46
CA PHE A 646 -69.87 -25.46 -11.12
C PHE A 646 -68.97 -26.57 -11.67
N VAL A 647 -69.36 -27.84 -11.50
CA VAL A 647 -68.62 -29.01 -12.02
C VAL A 647 -68.54 -28.99 -13.55
N VAL A 648 -69.61 -28.62 -14.24
CA VAL A 648 -69.63 -28.55 -15.72
C VAL A 648 -68.73 -27.43 -16.24
N CYS A 649 -68.74 -26.25 -15.61
CA CYS A 649 -67.85 -25.15 -15.98
C CYS A 649 -66.36 -25.53 -15.84
N SER A 650 -65.96 -26.14 -14.72
CA SER A 650 -64.57 -26.56 -14.50
C SER A 650 -64.07 -27.55 -15.55
N VAL A 651 -64.90 -28.54 -15.94
CA VAL A 651 -64.53 -29.52 -16.98
C VAL A 651 -64.42 -28.88 -18.36
N VAL A 652 -65.26 -27.89 -18.69
CA VAL A 652 -65.22 -27.19 -19.99
C VAL A 652 -63.93 -26.37 -20.15
N VAL A 653 -63.46 -25.70 -19.10
CA VAL A 653 -62.22 -24.89 -19.14
C VAL A 653 -61.00 -25.78 -19.41
N VAL A 654 -60.85 -26.90 -18.69
CA VAL A 654 -59.74 -27.86 -18.88
C VAL A 654 -59.76 -28.46 -20.28
N LEU A 655 -60.94 -28.79 -20.82
CA LEU A 655 -61.06 -29.31 -22.19
C LEU A 655 -60.74 -28.25 -23.26
N PHE A 656 -61.01 -26.96 -23.02
CA PHE A 656 -60.64 -25.89 -23.96
C PHE A 656 -59.11 -25.68 -24.02
N GLY A 657 -58.44 -25.71 -22.86
CA GLY A 657 -56.97 -25.61 -22.78
C GLY A 657 -56.23 -26.75 -23.50
N ALA A 658 -56.79 -27.96 -23.51
CA ALA A 658 -56.19 -29.12 -24.17
C ALA A 658 -56.24 -29.07 -25.71
N VAL A 659 -57.15 -28.31 -26.32
CA VAL A 659 -57.47 -28.38 -27.76
C VAL A 659 -56.69 -27.35 -28.61
N THR A 660 -56.17 -26.28 -28.02
CA THR A 660 -55.52 -25.18 -28.77
C THR A 660 -54.08 -25.47 -29.23
N LYS A 661 -53.46 -26.57 -28.78
CA LYS A 661 -52.04 -26.88 -29.04
C LYS A 661 -51.78 -27.42 -30.47
N ARG A 662 -51.90 -26.57 -31.51
CA ARG A 662 -51.39 -26.89 -32.86
C ARG A 662 -50.95 -25.69 -33.72
N ALA A 663 -49.66 -25.38 -33.56
CA ALA A 663 -48.67 -24.93 -34.55
C ALA A 663 -49.11 -24.33 -35.92
N LYS A 664 -48.45 -23.24 -36.29
CA LYS A 664 -48.16 -22.88 -37.70
C LYS A 664 -46.64 -22.77 -37.94
N ARG A 665 -46.24 -22.72 -39.21
CA ARG A 665 -44.88 -23.04 -39.71
C ARG A 665 -44.27 -21.87 -40.53
N PRO A 666 -42.98 -21.93 -40.92
CA PRO A 666 -42.13 -20.75 -41.10
C PRO A 666 -42.08 -20.20 -42.54
N SER A 667 -41.24 -19.17 -42.73
CA SER A 667 -40.65 -18.77 -44.01
C SER A 667 -39.13 -18.94 -43.97
N GLU A 668 -38.56 -19.56 -45.01
CA GLU A 668 -37.12 -19.50 -45.35
C GLU A 668 -36.77 -18.06 -45.80
N GLU A 669 -35.53 -17.57 -45.86
CA GLU A 669 -34.20 -18.12 -46.21
C GLU A 669 -33.14 -17.13 -45.61
N LYS A 670 -31.88 -17.42 -45.22
CA LYS A 670 -30.86 -18.43 -45.59
C LYS A 670 -29.97 -18.85 -44.38
N ALA A 671 -29.21 -19.93 -44.55
CA ALA A 671 -28.15 -20.40 -43.63
C ALA A 671 -26.86 -19.52 -43.72
N PHE A 672 -25.78 -19.69 -42.93
CA PHE A 672 -25.02 -20.92 -42.61
C PHE A 672 -23.88 -20.57 -41.61
N SER A 673 -23.46 -21.37 -40.60
CA SER A 673 -23.93 -22.64 -40.02
C SER A 673 -23.34 -22.91 -38.62
N SER A 674 -23.90 -23.90 -37.90
CA SER A 674 -23.25 -24.84 -36.95
C SER A 674 -22.32 -24.33 -35.83
N PHE A 675 -22.74 -24.53 -34.57
CA PHE A 675 -22.03 -25.41 -33.63
C PHE A 675 -23.05 -26.22 -32.79
N GLU A 676 -22.58 -27.15 -31.96
CA GLU A 676 -23.35 -28.21 -31.30
C GLU A 676 -23.45 -27.98 -29.77
N PHE A 677 -24.33 -28.71 -29.09
CA PHE A 677 -24.58 -28.60 -27.64
C PHE A 677 -23.53 -29.34 -26.80
N ASP A 678 -23.44 -28.99 -25.51
CA ASP A 678 -23.25 -29.97 -24.44
C ASP A 678 -24.23 -29.69 -23.27
N GLU A 679 -24.35 -30.62 -22.32
CA GLU A 679 -25.55 -30.83 -21.50
C GLU A 679 -25.24 -30.94 -19.98
N THR A 680 -24.97 -29.80 -19.32
CA THR A 680 -24.69 -29.75 -17.86
C THR A 680 -25.46 -28.63 -17.15
N ALA A 681 -26.70 -28.90 -16.73
CA ALA A 681 -27.47 -28.02 -15.82
C ALA A 681 -28.43 -28.81 -14.89
N ASN A 682 -28.31 -30.13 -14.89
CA ASN A 682 -29.28 -31.09 -14.38
C ASN A 682 -28.66 -32.23 -13.56
N GLU A 683 -27.32 -32.27 -13.41
CA GLU A 683 -26.62 -33.18 -12.49
C GLU A 683 -26.03 -32.48 -11.24
N GLU A 684 -25.81 -31.15 -11.27
CA GLU A 684 -25.29 -30.41 -10.09
C GLU A 684 -26.31 -30.26 -8.95
N ALA A 685 -27.61 -30.29 -9.25
CA ALA A 685 -28.70 -30.19 -8.26
C ALA A 685 -28.82 -31.41 -7.32
N LEU A 686 -27.82 -32.32 -7.30
CA LEU A 686 -27.81 -33.57 -6.55
C LEU A 686 -26.51 -33.80 -5.74
N THR A 687 -25.55 -32.87 -5.75
CA THR A 687 -24.25 -33.01 -5.06
C THR A 687 -24.04 -32.06 -3.87
N GLY A 688 -24.95 -31.11 -3.63
CA GLY A 688 -25.02 -30.40 -2.35
C GLY A 688 -24.00 -29.29 -2.12
N LYS A 689 -23.47 -28.67 -3.18
CA LYS A 689 -22.84 -27.34 -3.10
C LYS A 689 -23.67 -26.35 -3.92
N ALA A 690 -24.18 -25.30 -3.28
CA ALA A 690 -24.91 -24.22 -3.92
C ALA A 690 -24.54 -22.89 -3.25
N GLY A 691 -23.85 -22.03 -3.99
CA GLY A 691 -23.31 -20.75 -3.55
C GLY A 691 -22.41 -20.17 -4.64
N LEU A 692 -22.27 -18.85 -4.69
CA LEU A 692 -21.45 -18.10 -5.66
C LEU A 692 -21.83 -18.30 -7.15
N SER A 693 -22.83 -17.55 -7.62
CA SER A 693 -23.07 -17.28 -9.06
C SER A 693 -23.93 -16.01 -9.27
N ALA A 694 -23.45 -14.86 -8.76
CA ALA A 694 -24.19 -13.58 -8.82
C ALA A 694 -23.32 -12.30 -8.97
N ILE A 695 -22.04 -12.42 -9.34
CA ILE A 695 -21.21 -11.30 -9.81
C ILE A 695 -20.59 -11.71 -11.15
N GLY A 696 -20.53 -10.77 -12.10
CA GLY A 696 -20.00 -11.01 -13.45
C GLY A 696 -18.74 -10.21 -13.72
N GLY A 697 -17.61 -10.89 -13.87
CA GLY A 697 -16.42 -10.35 -14.51
C GLY A 697 -16.51 -10.46 -16.05
N LEU A 698 -15.71 -9.65 -16.74
CA LEU A 698 -15.28 -9.89 -18.11
C LEU A 698 -13.75 -9.75 -18.11
N ASP A 699 -13.06 -10.71 -18.70
CA ASP A 699 -11.63 -10.89 -18.52
C ASP A 699 -10.79 -10.01 -19.44
N ASP A 700 -9.68 -9.47 -18.92
CA ASP A 700 -8.61 -8.81 -19.70
C ASP A 700 -7.31 -9.62 -19.56
N ALA A 701 -6.97 -10.42 -20.57
CA ALA A 701 -5.64 -11.05 -20.70
C ALA A 701 -5.35 -11.57 -22.12
N MET A 702 -4.42 -10.93 -22.85
CA MET A 702 -3.40 -11.61 -23.67
C MET A 702 -2.37 -10.64 -24.29
N TRP A 703 -1.17 -10.64 -23.69
CA TRP A 703 0.11 -10.50 -24.40
C TRP A 703 0.50 -11.90 -24.91
N SER A 704 1.27 -12.15 -25.98
CA SER A 704 1.76 -11.35 -27.13
C SER A 704 1.86 -12.34 -28.34
N ASP A 705 2.63 -12.23 -29.44
CA ASP A 705 3.70 -11.33 -29.92
C ASP A 705 3.87 -11.46 -31.46
N ASP A 706 4.74 -10.63 -32.05
CA ASP A 706 5.75 -10.91 -33.12
C ASP A 706 6.25 -9.60 -33.78
N ASP A 707 7.56 -9.45 -34.02
CA ASP A 707 8.18 -8.29 -34.71
C ASP A 707 8.68 -8.65 -36.12
N SER A 708 8.45 -7.76 -37.09
CA SER A 708 9.23 -7.76 -38.33
C SER A 708 9.33 -6.40 -39.04
N THR A 709 10.12 -5.50 -38.45
CA THR A 709 11.06 -4.60 -39.17
C THR A 709 10.52 -3.51 -40.13
N ALA A 710 10.71 -2.26 -39.72
CA ALA A 710 11.17 -1.09 -40.51
C ALA A 710 10.42 -0.62 -41.79
N SER A 711 10.08 0.68 -41.83
CA SER A 711 10.79 1.68 -42.70
C SER A 711 10.21 3.12 -42.66
N THR A 712 11.12 4.10 -42.52
CA THR A 712 11.03 5.53 -42.94
C THR A 712 10.45 6.60 -41.98
N GLU A 713 11.15 7.74 -41.98
CA GLU A 713 10.98 9.02 -41.26
C GLU A 713 9.98 10.00 -41.96
N PRO A 714 9.90 11.32 -41.61
CA PRO A 714 9.61 11.97 -40.31
C PRO A 714 8.54 13.11 -40.44
N ALA A 715 8.15 13.76 -39.32
CA ALA A 715 7.86 15.21 -39.26
C ALA A 715 7.65 15.75 -37.82
N GLU A 716 8.32 16.87 -37.52
CA GLU A 716 7.85 18.15 -36.90
C GLU A 716 6.49 18.22 -36.17
N ALA A 717 6.28 18.99 -35.08
CA ALA A 717 7.16 19.83 -34.23
C ALA A 717 6.38 20.40 -33.00
N GLU A 718 6.99 21.36 -32.29
CA GLU A 718 6.46 22.23 -31.21
C GLU A 718 6.38 21.66 -29.78
N ALA A 719 6.49 22.56 -28.80
CA ALA A 719 6.67 22.30 -27.36
C ALA A 719 5.63 23.06 -26.50
N GLU A 720 6.07 23.72 -25.41
CA GLU A 720 5.25 24.39 -24.35
C GLU A 720 4.52 23.40 -23.40
N GLU A 721 4.44 23.59 -22.07
CA GLU A 721 5.32 24.25 -21.07
C GLU A 721 4.94 23.70 -19.67
N SER A 722 5.88 23.58 -18.72
CA SER A 722 5.61 23.15 -17.32
C SER A 722 5.25 24.36 -16.42
N PRO A 723 4.57 24.16 -15.27
CA PRO A 723 5.28 23.84 -14.01
C PRO A 723 4.58 22.75 -13.17
N GLU A 724 5.29 21.82 -12.52
CA GLU A 724 6.06 22.00 -11.27
C GLU A 724 5.25 22.53 -10.07
N VAL A 725 5.16 21.72 -9.02
CA VAL A 725 4.86 22.14 -7.64
C VAL A 725 6.10 21.87 -6.80
N LYS A 726 6.57 22.85 -6.03
CA LYS A 726 7.79 22.73 -5.21
C LYS A 726 7.48 22.49 -3.73
N SER A 727 8.31 21.66 -3.11
CA SER A 727 8.44 21.55 -1.66
C SER A 727 9.13 22.78 -1.06
N MET A 728 9.04 22.93 0.27
CA MET A 728 10.15 23.41 1.11
C MET A 728 9.91 23.01 2.58
N VAL A 729 10.98 23.02 3.37
CA VAL A 729 11.12 22.39 4.69
C VAL A 729 11.74 23.40 5.67
N GLU A 730 11.73 23.11 6.98
CA GLU A 730 12.64 23.69 8.00
C GLU A 730 12.36 25.18 8.41
N ASP A 731 12.75 25.71 9.60
CA ASP A 731 13.57 25.22 10.74
C ASP A 731 13.27 26.02 12.05
N VAL A 732 13.99 25.73 13.15
CA VAL A 732 14.30 26.52 14.37
C VAL A 732 13.38 26.36 15.62
N VAL A 733 13.83 26.18 16.90
CA VAL A 733 14.90 25.41 17.60
C VAL A 733 15.30 26.09 18.96
N LEU A 734 15.56 25.29 20.04
CA LEU A 734 16.05 25.65 21.42
C LEU A 734 15.03 26.42 22.34
N GLN A 735 15.08 26.39 23.69
CA GLN A 735 16.09 25.88 24.65
C GLN A 735 15.54 25.47 26.05
N THR A 736 16.12 24.39 26.61
CA THR A 736 16.32 23.95 28.04
C THR A 736 15.71 24.67 29.27
N ASP A 737 15.35 23.90 30.32
CA ASP A 737 16.18 23.79 31.56
C ASP A 737 15.88 22.50 32.41
N GLU A 738 16.73 22.19 33.40
CA GLU A 738 16.81 20.91 34.15
C GLU A 738 15.83 20.70 35.35
N GLY A 739 15.69 19.45 35.85
CA GLY A 739 15.08 19.20 37.17
C GLY A 739 14.85 17.74 37.65
N THR A 740 15.91 17.06 38.13
CA THR A 740 15.96 15.86 39.02
C THR A 740 14.75 15.52 39.94
N ALA A 741 14.53 14.31 40.49
CA ALA A 741 14.99 12.90 40.28
C ALA A 741 14.40 11.98 41.40
N SER A 742 14.54 10.66 41.26
CA SER A 742 14.59 9.60 42.31
C SER A 742 13.37 9.26 43.23
N ASP A 743 13.02 7.97 43.19
CA ASP A 743 12.67 7.03 44.29
C ASP A 743 11.35 7.16 45.10
N GLY A 744 10.64 6.04 45.26
CA GLY A 744 9.55 5.92 46.25
C GLY A 744 8.56 4.74 46.16
N GLU A 745 9.01 3.48 46.17
CA GLU A 745 8.10 2.33 46.32
C GLU A 745 7.40 2.27 47.71
N ALA A 746 6.09 2.02 47.73
CA ALA A 746 5.42 0.93 48.48
C ALA A 746 3.90 1.18 48.71
N ALA A 747 3.09 0.14 48.55
CA ALA A 747 1.63 0.17 48.71
C ALA A 747 1.13 0.20 50.18
N THR A 748 -0.11 0.68 50.40
CA THR A 748 -1.25 -0.18 50.84
C THR A 748 -2.59 0.58 50.93
N ASP A 749 -3.59 -0.02 50.27
CA ASP A 749 -5.01 -0.22 50.68
C ASP A 749 -5.94 0.90 51.21
N VAL A 750 -7.09 0.97 50.52
CA VAL A 750 -8.47 1.13 51.05
C VAL A 750 -8.88 2.46 51.70
N ALA A 751 -9.63 3.29 50.95
CA ALA A 751 -11.08 3.47 51.14
C ALA A 751 -11.68 4.49 50.15
N ASP A 752 -12.74 4.09 49.42
CA ASP A 752 -13.61 4.98 48.62
C ASP A 752 -14.55 5.82 49.52
N PRO A 753 -14.82 7.09 49.16
CA PRO A 753 -16.23 7.49 49.10
C PRO A 753 -16.59 8.48 47.97
N ALA A 754 -17.27 7.96 46.95
CA ALA A 754 -18.37 8.55 46.15
C ALA A 754 -18.12 9.88 45.39
N PRO A 755 -18.30 9.91 44.05
CA PRO A 755 -18.06 11.11 43.23
C PRO A 755 -19.18 12.16 43.34
N THR A 756 -18.78 13.44 43.31
CA THR A 756 -19.64 14.57 42.91
C THR A 756 -19.66 14.74 41.38
N PRO A 757 -20.75 15.26 40.79
CA PRO A 757 -20.94 15.27 39.33
C PRO A 757 -20.04 16.30 38.60
N PRO A 758 -19.69 16.03 37.33
CA PRO A 758 -19.06 17.01 36.45
C PRO A 758 -20.10 17.84 35.68
N ASP A 759 -20.17 19.15 35.96
CA ASP A 759 -20.69 20.14 35.01
C ASP A 759 -19.52 20.66 34.15
N GLY A 760 -19.65 20.69 32.82
CA GLY A 760 -18.59 21.21 31.94
C GLY A 760 -18.71 20.83 30.46
N GLU A 761 -19.71 21.35 29.76
CA GLU A 761 -19.74 21.29 28.29
C GLU A 761 -18.57 22.09 27.69
N SER A 762 -17.94 21.57 26.64
CA SER A 762 -16.90 22.27 25.88
C SER A 762 -17.53 23.23 24.85
N GLU A 763 -17.13 24.51 24.90
CA GLU A 763 -17.66 25.51 23.98
C GLU A 763 -17.12 25.32 22.55
N ARG A 764 -17.99 24.96 21.60
CA ARG A 764 -17.68 24.98 20.16
C ARG A 764 -17.32 26.41 19.72
N GLU A 765 -16.22 26.58 18.98
CA GLU A 765 -15.91 27.88 18.36
C GLU A 765 -16.92 28.24 17.25
N ALA A 766 -17.17 29.53 17.07
CA ALA A 766 -18.15 30.02 16.09
C ALA A 766 -17.48 30.29 14.72
N PRO A 767 -18.16 29.99 13.60
CA PRO A 767 -17.63 30.29 12.26
C PRO A 767 -17.44 31.80 12.04
N PRO A 768 -16.52 32.21 11.13
CA PRO A 768 -16.30 33.61 10.83
C PRO A 768 -17.55 34.29 10.27
N VAL A 769 -17.84 35.50 10.76
CA VAL A 769 -18.99 36.31 10.32
C VAL A 769 -18.65 37.02 8.99
N PRO A 770 -19.57 37.06 8.00
CA PRO A 770 -19.38 37.80 6.75
C PRO A 770 -19.12 39.30 6.94
N GLU A 771 -18.52 39.96 5.94
CA GLU A 771 -18.21 41.41 6.00
C GLU A 771 -19.46 42.31 6.14
N ASP A 772 -20.61 41.88 5.62
CA ASP A 772 -21.91 42.55 5.79
C ASP A 772 -22.53 42.38 7.20
N GLY A 773 -21.96 41.50 8.03
CA GLY A 773 -22.39 41.23 9.41
C GLY A 773 -23.31 40.02 9.57
N LEU A 774 -23.93 39.92 10.76
CA LEU A 774 -24.91 38.87 11.08
C LEU A 774 -26.22 39.07 10.30
N PRO A 775 -26.94 38.00 9.92
CA PRO A 775 -28.25 38.11 9.27
C PRO A 775 -29.27 38.87 10.14
N GLU A 776 -30.19 39.61 9.50
CA GLU A 776 -31.09 40.52 10.23
C GLU A 776 -31.96 39.75 11.25
N GLY A 777 -31.75 40.04 12.54
CA GLY A 777 -32.45 39.41 13.67
C GLY A 777 -31.70 38.27 14.38
N TRP A 778 -30.52 37.87 13.91
CA TRP A 778 -29.74 36.77 14.51
C TRP A 778 -28.81 37.22 15.65
N THR A 779 -28.58 36.34 16.63
CA THR A 779 -27.59 36.54 17.72
C THR A 779 -26.31 35.72 17.50
N MET A 780 -25.23 36.09 18.20
CA MET A 780 -23.98 35.32 18.14
C MET A 780 -24.12 33.89 18.65
N ASP A 781 -24.99 33.63 19.62
CA ASP A 781 -25.21 32.27 20.16
C ASP A 781 -25.93 31.38 19.13
N GLN A 782 -26.84 31.95 18.33
CA GLN A 782 -27.44 31.27 17.18
C GLN A 782 -26.42 31.05 16.05
N TRP A 783 -25.53 32.02 15.82
CA TRP A 783 -24.45 31.90 14.84
C TRP A 783 -23.43 30.81 15.20
N LYS A 784 -23.10 30.66 16.49
CA LYS A 784 -22.23 29.61 17.05
C LYS A 784 -22.75 28.19 16.78
N TRP A 785 -24.06 28.01 16.67
CA TRP A 785 -24.69 26.71 16.39
C TRP A 785 -25.07 26.48 14.92
N TYR A 786 -25.51 27.50 14.19
CA TYR A 786 -26.10 27.34 12.85
C TYR A 786 -25.38 28.12 11.72
N GLY A 787 -24.34 28.89 12.04
CA GLY A 787 -23.62 29.73 11.07
C GLY A 787 -22.97 28.95 9.93
N HIS A 788 -22.48 27.73 10.18
CA HIS A 788 -21.91 26.86 9.14
C HIS A 788 -22.94 26.52 8.05
N GLN A 789 -24.12 26.05 8.45
CA GLN A 789 -25.20 25.66 7.53
C GLN A 789 -25.74 26.86 6.74
N TRP A 790 -25.76 28.05 7.36
CA TRP A 790 -26.12 29.31 6.68
C TRP A 790 -25.08 29.71 5.62
N LEU A 791 -23.78 29.57 5.94
CA LEU A 791 -22.68 29.84 5.01
C LEU A 791 -22.66 28.85 3.82
N GLU A 792 -23.06 27.59 4.03
CA GLU A 792 -23.18 26.61 2.95
C GLU A 792 -24.34 26.90 2.01
N GLN A 793 -25.54 27.21 2.54
CA GLN A 793 -26.71 27.53 1.72
C GLN A 793 -26.52 28.82 0.89
N ASN A 794 -25.74 29.79 1.37
CA ASN A 794 -25.49 31.05 0.67
C ASN A 794 -24.19 31.09 -0.15
N LYS A 795 -23.43 29.99 -0.27
CA LYS A 795 -22.20 29.90 -1.11
C LYS A 795 -22.47 29.83 -2.63
N GLY A 796 -23.72 29.99 -3.07
CA GLY A 796 -24.16 29.77 -4.46
C GLY A 796 -24.91 30.95 -5.11
N ALA A 797 -24.56 32.19 -4.78
CA ALA A 797 -25.20 33.42 -5.30
C ALA A 797 -24.19 34.46 -5.80
#